data_AF-A0A3M1VIH5-F1
#
_entry.id   AF-A0A3M1VIH5-F1
#
_cell.length_a   1.000
_cell.length_b   1.000
_cell.length_c   1.000
_cell.angle_alpha   90.00
_cell.angle_beta   90.00
_cell.angle_gamma   90.00
#
_symmetry.space_group_name_H-M   'P 1'
#
loop_
_entity.id
_entity.type
_entity.pdbx_description
1 polymer ?
#
loop_
_entity_poly.entity_id
_entity_poly.type
_entity_poly.pdbx_seq_one_letter_code
_entity_poly.pdbx_strand_id
1 'polypeptide(L)'
;MATVGALAGVIVLRSRHEAAPRPGGDRPQAVAATVDETTAGAPATTAGRGDGAAFALLRGEPVGARRGIPLAATQAAKNKPSTTGRNRKSVGASASSGKPRGKKATSGRKSGQASRGASDDHPVYVPSVKGDRPVAAFLAALFAEAAAGGAHVLSSGDSYDDFASVACGPDGTVYVAYAAYFDGHDQIRLHRRLPAEAIAPARNRFGGAAWSTYTIVPLASPEPDIWMPQIAVDAKGRLWVIWSEQVGRSADKSGNWDLYARSLYQNTWGPLVRLTSDPMPDINHHVTVDADGRIHVVWQAHPKQNGDVQYAVFDGESWSDPLPVTDDEASDWFPRVAVDGNGTAWIAFDSYRNGDYDVFLTSVRDGRPGKIIPVATSSYYEAHASVACTPDGRVWVAWEQGGHNWGKDQGYWLRRQSRNMGTTLGSTRSVRVACWADDRLWAAPDVASCLPAGSRNRPSAMAGLNVGSDGRLWLRFRHMVQAKAKGRRASKAWREVVTHLTAQGWATANILPASQGRISVFSRTAAAGDGGLWIAYSSDARAPSNYHRPIQDSALVAHLPKPDVPPATPKLQPYQPPSPPAAIPAWNARREREQVAAIRAVREEIGGAPMRIVRGDLHRHTELSWDVGPGNDGSFLDFYRYMIDVAEMDFGALTDHQGGGHYKYWWWLTQKSADLFYLPPRFVPLYGYERSAKFPNGHRNIFHARRGVPVFPFQLRLGETGVFPGVGSDALVENDTKLLYEFLHRTGGIAISHTSATATMGTDWRDNDPVVEPVVEIYQGARNSYEALGAPRVHPENEPPDKAPGGFQKAGLLWNAYAKGYRLGITASSDHGSTHISYSLVYVPRNDRREIIEAIRQRHTYGATDNIILRVRAGDRFMGDEFAADEPPELTLDVIGTARVRSITLVRNNRYIYTTEPGKQHVRIRFTDMEPEQGVNYYYFRVEQTDGEIAWSSPVWIRYGQ
;
A
#
# COMPACT_ATOMS: atom_id res chain seq x y z
N MET A 1 39.74 -56.28 -19.13
CA MET A 1 40.55 -56.03 -20.34
C MET A 1 40.77 -54.51 -20.38
N ALA A 2 42.00 -54.04 -20.12
CA ALA A 2 43.07 -53.83 -21.11
C ALA A 2 42.91 -52.41 -21.76
N THR A 3 43.57 -51.35 -21.24
CA THR A 3 44.97 -50.88 -21.47
C THR A 3 45.16 -50.08 -22.78
N VAL A 4 45.96 -49.01 -22.90
CA VAL A 4 46.62 -48.08 -21.93
C VAL A 4 47.14 -46.83 -22.71
N GLY A 5 47.43 -45.70 -22.05
CA GLY A 5 48.17 -44.57 -22.63
C GLY A 5 47.88 -43.23 -21.92
N ALA A 6 48.72 -42.51 -21.18
CA ALA A 6 50.15 -42.53 -20.80
C ALA A 6 51.04 -41.40 -21.40
N LEU A 7 51.41 -40.44 -20.53
CA LEU A 7 52.72 -39.73 -20.44
C LEU A 7 53.11 -38.72 -21.55
N ALA A 8 53.90 -37.65 -21.31
CA ALA A 8 54.40 -36.99 -20.07
C ALA A 8 54.96 -35.56 -20.38
N GLY A 9 55.28 -34.76 -19.35
CA GLY A 9 55.96 -33.45 -19.53
C GLY A 9 56.45 -32.73 -18.24
N VAL A 10 57.68 -33.05 -17.80
CA VAL A 10 58.68 -32.30 -16.97
C VAL A 10 58.26 -30.93 -16.35
N ILE A 11 58.34 -30.58 -15.05
CA ILE A 11 59.18 -30.89 -13.84
C ILE A 11 60.35 -29.91 -13.52
N VAL A 12 60.18 -29.18 -12.38
CA VAL A 12 61.16 -28.74 -11.34
C VAL A 12 60.33 -28.56 -10.02
N LEU A 13 60.67 -28.92 -8.77
CA LEU A 13 61.80 -29.51 -8.03
C LEU A 13 62.88 -28.61 -7.37
N ARG A 14 62.49 -27.81 -6.35
CA ARG A 14 63.26 -27.35 -5.15
C ARG A 14 62.39 -26.41 -4.27
N SER A 15 62.67 -26.04 -3.01
CA SER A 15 63.28 -26.67 -1.81
C SER A 15 63.37 -25.60 -0.68
N ARG A 16 63.23 -25.83 0.63
CA ARG A 16 62.97 -27.04 1.46
C ARG A 16 61.91 -26.67 2.55
N HIS A 17 62.03 -26.64 3.89
CA HIS A 17 62.97 -27.06 4.96
C HIS A 17 62.16 -27.43 6.25
N GLU A 18 62.87 -27.85 7.29
CA GLU A 18 62.48 -28.21 8.69
C GLU A 18 61.64 -27.21 9.55
N ALA A 19 61.07 -27.54 10.73
CA ALA A 19 60.89 -28.80 11.51
C ALA A 19 59.80 -28.64 12.63
N ALA A 20 59.48 -29.69 13.39
CA ALA A 20 58.58 -29.68 14.58
C ALA A 20 58.86 -30.87 15.55
N PRO A 21 58.43 -30.82 16.83
CA PRO A 21 57.72 -31.99 17.41
C PRO A 21 56.54 -31.64 18.37
N ARG A 22 56.50 -32.24 19.58
CA ARG A 22 55.38 -32.43 20.57
C ARG A 22 56.00 -32.72 21.98
N PRO A 23 55.27 -32.95 23.13
CA PRO A 23 53.89 -33.45 23.32
C PRO A 23 53.06 -32.89 24.52
N GLY A 24 51.95 -33.58 24.86
CA GLY A 24 51.08 -33.49 26.04
C GLY A 24 50.05 -34.65 26.02
N GLY A 25 49.26 -35.00 27.04
CA GLY A 25 49.11 -34.49 28.42
C GLY A 25 47.69 -33.92 28.69
N ASP A 26 46.90 -34.34 29.69
CA ASP A 26 46.97 -35.57 30.51
C ASP A 26 45.58 -36.01 31.11
N ARG A 27 45.49 -36.71 32.26
CA ARG A 27 44.36 -37.59 32.66
C ARG A 27 44.09 -37.68 34.19
N PRO A 28 43.10 -38.47 34.74
CA PRO A 28 42.15 -39.49 34.19
C PRO A 28 40.66 -39.03 34.25
N GLN A 29 39.53 -39.77 34.23
CA GLN A 29 39.06 -41.18 34.43
C GLN A 29 38.19 -41.68 33.23
N ALA A 30 37.49 -42.84 33.11
CA ALA A 30 36.78 -43.85 33.95
C ALA A 30 35.39 -43.44 34.51
N VAL A 31 34.32 -44.27 34.50
CA VAL A 31 34.16 -45.75 34.42
C VAL A 31 33.09 -46.19 33.36
N ALA A 32 33.05 -47.49 33.04
CA ALA A 32 32.35 -48.15 31.94
C ALA A 32 30.88 -48.62 32.19
N ALA A 33 30.30 -49.24 31.14
CA ALA A 33 29.43 -50.44 31.15
C ALA A 33 27.90 -50.24 31.30
N THR A 34 26.97 -51.03 30.73
CA THR A 34 26.97 -52.19 29.78
C THR A 34 25.54 -52.34 29.18
N VAL A 35 25.33 -52.48 27.87
CA VAL A 35 25.05 -53.74 27.11
C VAL A 35 23.62 -54.33 27.29
N ASP A 36 22.81 -54.20 26.22
CA ASP A 36 21.88 -55.20 25.59
C ASP A 36 20.59 -55.67 26.34
N GLU A 37 19.50 -56.20 25.71
CA GLU A 37 19.15 -56.40 24.27
C GLU A 37 17.61 -56.56 24.00
N THR A 38 17.23 -56.58 22.70
CA THR A 38 16.10 -57.31 22.05
C THR A 38 14.59 -57.10 22.38
N THR A 39 13.90 -56.49 21.41
CA THR A 39 12.70 -56.98 20.65
C THR A 39 11.50 -57.72 21.30
N ALA A 40 10.32 -57.10 21.10
CA ALA A 40 9.08 -57.64 20.47
C ALA A 40 8.29 -58.84 21.07
N GLY A 41 6.96 -58.66 21.17
CA GLY A 41 5.99 -59.77 21.30
C GLY A 41 4.56 -59.32 21.64
N ALA A 42 3.57 -59.78 20.86
CA ALA A 42 2.13 -59.67 21.17
C ALA A 42 1.36 -60.90 20.64
N PRO A 43 0.50 -61.51 21.48
CA PRO A 43 -0.91 -61.78 21.12
C PRO A 43 -1.87 -61.30 22.25
N ALA A 44 -3.14 -60.91 22.05
CA ALA A 44 -4.29 -61.54 21.36
C ALA A 44 -4.84 -62.78 22.11
N THR A 45 -6.15 -62.98 22.37
CA THR A 45 -7.40 -62.16 22.34
C THR A 45 -8.20 -62.42 23.65
N THR A 46 -9.47 -62.07 23.98
CA THR A 46 -10.73 -61.50 23.42
C THR A 46 -11.60 -61.10 24.66
N ALA A 47 -12.79 -60.47 24.71
CA ALA A 47 -13.76 -59.75 23.84
C ALA A 47 -14.60 -58.83 24.80
N GLY A 48 -15.71 -58.14 24.48
CA GLY A 48 -16.44 -57.90 23.22
C GLY A 48 -17.76 -57.11 23.48
N ARG A 49 -18.39 -56.56 22.42
CA ARG A 49 -19.51 -55.58 22.40
C ARG A 49 -19.09 -54.15 22.84
N GLY A 50 -19.49 -53.04 22.20
CA GLY A 50 -20.34 -52.81 21.00
C GLY A 50 -21.75 -52.27 21.33
N ASP A 51 -22.43 -51.41 20.54
CA ASP A 51 -22.17 -50.74 19.24
C ASP A 51 -23.16 -49.53 19.08
N GLY A 52 -23.09 -48.56 18.15
CA GLY A 52 -22.11 -48.23 17.09
C GLY A 52 -22.67 -47.24 16.03
N ALA A 53 -21.81 -46.73 15.13
CA ALA A 53 -22.08 -46.02 13.85
C ALA A 53 -22.60 -44.55 13.79
N ALA A 54 -22.30 -43.92 12.64
CA ALA A 54 -22.46 -42.50 12.27
C ALA A 54 -23.89 -42.04 11.89
N PHE A 55 -24.06 -40.74 11.61
CA PHE A 55 -25.21 -40.19 10.87
C PHE A 55 -24.82 -39.09 9.87
N ALA A 56 -25.67 -38.85 8.87
CA ALA A 56 -25.44 -37.92 7.76
C ALA A 56 -26.65 -37.01 7.49
N LEU A 57 -26.41 -35.96 6.69
CA LEU A 57 -27.34 -35.17 5.86
C LEU A 57 -28.86 -35.44 5.98
N LEU A 58 -29.66 -34.38 6.20
CA LEU A 58 -30.63 -33.89 5.19
C LEU A 58 -31.27 -32.52 5.54
N ARG A 59 -32.09 -32.00 4.62
CA ARG A 59 -32.62 -30.62 4.51
C ARG A 59 -33.86 -30.35 5.39
N GLY A 60 -34.15 -29.09 5.70
CA GLY A 60 -35.46 -28.67 6.24
C GLY A 60 -35.66 -27.16 6.43
N GLU A 61 -36.56 -26.57 5.63
CA GLU A 61 -37.14 -25.20 5.72
C GLU A 61 -38.67 -25.36 5.54
N PRO A 62 -39.55 -24.43 5.95
CA PRO A 62 -39.53 -23.54 7.13
C PRO A 62 -40.92 -23.51 7.84
N VAL A 63 -41.37 -22.35 8.36
CA VAL A 63 -42.75 -21.91 8.80
C VAL A 63 -42.99 -21.80 10.33
N GLY A 64 -43.66 -20.71 10.77
CA GLY A 64 -44.58 -20.76 11.93
C GLY A 64 -44.55 -19.63 12.99
N ALA A 65 -44.90 -18.40 12.67
CA ALA A 65 -44.95 -17.28 13.64
C ALA A 65 -46.11 -17.33 14.66
N ARG A 66 -45.95 -16.75 15.87
CA ARG A 66 -46.88 -15.72 16.46
C ARG A 66 -46.59 -15.22 17.91
N ARG A 67 -46.95 -13.93 18.12
CA ARG A 67 -47.40 -13.23 19.36
C ARG A 67 -46.39 -12.88 20.48
N GLY A 68 -46.53 -11.64 20.97
CA GLY A 68 -46.09 -11.13 22.29
C GLY A 68 -47.28 -10.51 23.05
N ILE A 69 -47.08 -9.39 23.77
CA ILE A 69 -48.00 -8.63 24.68
C ILE A 69 -47.78 -8.97 26.18
N PRO A 70 -47.70 -8.00 27.14
CA PRO A 70 -47.34 -6.57 27.06
C PRO A 70 -46.35 -6.13 28.19
N LEU A 71 -46.11 -4.82 28.33
CA LEU A 71 -45.78 -4.18 29.62
C LEU A 71 -46.47 -2.80 29.74
N ALA A 72 -46.61 -2.30 30.96
CA ALA A 72 -47.64 -1.32 31.33
C ALA A 72 -47.23 0.16 31.17
N ALA A 73 -48.23 1.06 31.28
CA ALA A 73 -48.08 2.51 31.17
C ALA A 73 -48.62 3.25 32.40
N THR A 74 -48.10 4.45 32.67
CA THR A 74 -48.65 5.41 33.63
C THR A 74 -48.68 6.84 33.08
N GLN A 75 -49.71 7.57 33.49
CA GLN A 75 -50.05 8.97 33.16
C GLN A 75 -49.51 9.92 34.26
N ALA A 76 -49.44 11.26 34.14
CA ALA A 76 -49.51 12.24 33.03
C ALA A 76 -49.16 13.65 33.61
N ALA A 77 -49.55 14.74 32.92
CA ALA A 77 -49.61 16.15 33.39
C ALA A 77 -48.26 16.94 33.43
N LYS A 78 -48.20 18.28 33.22
CA LYS A 78 -49.21 19.27 32.76
C LYS A 78 -48.56 20.56 32.20
N ASN A 79 -49.31 21.28 31.36
CA ASN A 79 -49.34 22.74 31.15
C ASN A 79 -48.20 23.53 30.43
N LYS A 80 -48.67 24.61 29.79
CA LYS A 80 -48.05 25.80 29.15
C LYS A 80 -49.14 26.90 29.14
N PRO A 81 -48.90 28.17 28.76
CA PRO A 81 -47.72 29.03 28.94
C PRO A 81 -48.10 30.43 29.52
N SER A 82 -47.15 31.36 29.65
CA SER A 82 -47.43 32.83 29.74
C SER A 82 -46.25 33.66 29.19
N THR A 83 -46.40 34.99 29.08
CA THR A 83 -45.57 35.84 28.17
C THR A 83 -45.26 37.26 28.70
N THR A 84 -44.35 37.96 27.99
CA THR A 84 -44.00 39.42 28.05
C THR A 84 -43.00 39.89 29.12
N GLY A 85 -42.22 40.97 28.85
CA GLY A 85 -41.12 41.41 29.75
C GLY A 85 -40.46 42.81 29.53
N ARG A 86 -40.21 43.28 28.29
CA ARG A 86 -39.69 44.63 27.88
C ARG A 86 -38.21 45.03 28.16
N ASN A 87 -37.77 46.01 27.33
CA ASN A 87 -36.68 47.01 27.48
C ASN A 87 -35.22 46.64 27.14
N ARG A 88 -34.35 47.56 26.63
CA ARG A 88 -34.47 48.71 25.68
C ARG A 88 -33.07 49.35 25.44
N LYS A 89 -32.91 50.10 24.31
CA LYS A 89 -31.73 50.89 23.81
C LYS A 89 -30.79 50.09 22.86
N SER A 90 -30.40 50.48 21.62
CA SER A 90 -30.13 51.77 20.89
C SER A 90 -28.72 52.33 21.10
N VAL A 91 -27.90 52.80 20.14
CA VAL A 91 -28.02 53.25 18.70
C VAL A 91 -26.70 52.87 17.97
N GLY A 92 -26.49 52.77 16.64
CA GLY A 92 -27.34 52.90 15.42
C GLY A 92 -26.64 53.69 14.26
N ALA A 93 -27.15 53.59 13.02
CA ALA A 93 -26.65 54.19 11.73
C ALA A 93 -25.35 53.57 11.14
N SER A 94 -25.06 53.60 9.82
CA SER A 94 -25.76 54.16 8.62
C SER A 94 -25.67 53.18 7.41
N ALA A 95 -26.61 53.12 6.46
CA ALA A 95 -26.64 53.78 5.13
C ALA A 95 -25.47 53.42 4.15
N SER A 96 -25.65 53.12 2.84
CA SER A 96 -26.87 53.00 2.01
C SER A 96 -26.67 52.22 0.68
N SER A 97 -27.80 51.92 0.01
CA SER A 97 -28.04 51.69 -1.44
C SER A 97 -28.10 50.21 -1.93
N GLY A 98 -28.81 49.86 -3.02
CA GLY A 98 -29.38 50.75 -4.04
C GLY A 98 -30.28 50.18 -5.17
N LYS A 99 -31.14 49.16 -4.93
CA LYS A 99 -32.32 48.85 -5.80
C LYS A 99 -32.00 48.25 -7.23
N PRO A 100 -32.97 47.89 -8.12
CA PRO A 100 -33.71 46.60 -8.02
C PRO A 100 -34.07 45.93 -9.40
N ARG A 101 -35.09 45.03 -9.38
CA ARG A 101 -35.87 44.40 -10.49
C ARG A 101 -35.31 43.07 -11.06
N GLY A 102 -36.14 42.11 -11.48
CA GLY A 102 -37.59 41.96 -11.21
C GLY A 102 -38.40 41.07 -12.17
N LYS A 103 -39.03 40.01 -11.62
CA LYS A 103 -40.28 39.30 -12.05
C LYS A 103 -40.58 39.04 -13.55
N LYS A 104 -40.76 37.76 -13.92
CA LYS A 104 -42.03 37.11 -14.38
C LYS A 104 -41.77 35.60 -14.65
N ALA A 105 -42.55 34.65 -14.13
CA ALA A 105 -43.94 34.25 -14.45
C ALA A 105 -44.03 33.37 -15.72
N THR A 106 -44.72 32.22 -15.85
CA THR A 106 -45.28 31.14 -14.99
C THR A 106 -46.30 30.38 -15.86
N SER A 107 -46.05 29.12 -16.22
CA SER A 107 -47.04 28.13 -16.72
C SER A 107 -46.36 26.74 -16.80
N GLY A 108 -47.07 25.60 -16.78
CA GLY A 108 -48.46 25.39 -16.34
C GLY A 108 -49.01 23.97 -16.57
N ARG A 109 -49.49 23.32 -15.50
CA ARG A 109 -50.51 22.24 -15.44
C ARG A 109 -50.26 20.82 -16.04
N LYS A 110 -50.35 19.84 -15.10
CA LYS A 110 -51.31 18.70 -15.01
C LYS A 110 -50.92 17.26 -15.42
N SER A 111 -51.62 16.34 -14.74
CA SER A 111 -51.69 14.87 -14.86
C SER A 111 -50.43 14.08 -14.42
N GLY A 112 -50.54 12.92 -13.76
CA GLY A 112 -51.74 12.23 -13.25
C GLY A 112 -51.40 11.26 -12.11
N GLN A 113 -52.41 10.74 -11.39
CA GLN A 113 -52.23 9.77 -10.31
C GLN A 113 -52.24 8.33 -10.82
N ALA A 114 -51.31 7.51 -10.30
CA ALA A 114 -51.44 6.06 -10.17
C ALA A 114 -50.85 5.66 -8.80
N SER A 115 -51.21 4.51 -8.25
CA SER A 115 -50.94 4.20 -6.83
C SER A 115 -50.61 2.74 -6.55
N ARG A 116 -49.98 2.52 -5.38
CA ARG A 116 -49.64 1.25 -4.69
C ARG A 116 -48.26 0.68 -4.99
N GLY A 117 -47.70 0.00 -3.99
CA GLY A 117 -46.32 -0.52 -3.94
C GLY A 117 -45.55 0.13 -2.81
N ALA A 118 -45.75 -0.36 -1.57
CA ALA A 118 -44.87 -0.03 -0.45
C ALA A 118 -43.95 -1.25 -0.21
N SER A 119 -42.65 -1.02 -0.30
CA SER A 119 -41.59 -1.93 0.14
C SER A 119 -40.68 -1.16 1.10
N ASP A 120 -40.24 -1.81 2.18
CA ASP A 120 -39.38 -1.19 3.21
C ASP A 120 -37.91 -1.18 2.78
N ASP A 121 -37.63 -0.49 1.66
CA ASP A 121 -36.28 -0.16 1.24
C ASP A 121 -35.82 1.13 1.94
N HIS A 122 -34.84 1.03 2.85
CA HIS A 122 -34.14 2.22 3.35
C HIS A 122 -33.30 2.84 2.21
N PRO A 123 -33.64 4.04 1.70
CA PRO A 123 -32.94 4.58 0.55
C PRO A 123 -31.53 5.04 0.94
N VAL A 124 -30.51 4.46 0.32
CA VAL A 124 -29.12 4.96 0.41
C VAL A 124 -29.08 6.32 -0.29
N TYR A 125 -29.21 7.39 0.51
CA TYR A 125 -29.31 8.75 0.00
C TYR A 125 -27.97 9.25 -0.54
N VAL A 126 -27.87 9.36 -1.87
CA VAL A 126 -26.74 9.98 -2.57
C VAL A 126 -27.14 11.40 -3.00
N PRO A 127 -26.78 12.45 -2.23
CA PRO A 127 -27.13 13.82 -2.59
C PRO A 127 -26.35 14.31 -3.81
N SER A 128 -27.06 14.90 -4.78
CA SER A 128 -26.44 15.62 -5.89
C SER A 128 -25.84 16.96 -5.41
N VAL A 129 -24.52 17.10 -5.50
CA VAL A 129 -23.82 18.37 -5.23
C VAL A 129 -24.23 19.43 -6.24
N LYS A 130 -24.51 20.66 -5.77
CA LYS A 130 -24.68 21.84 -6.64
C LYS A 130 -23.36 22.23 -7.30
N GLY A 131 -23.06 21.61 -8.44
CA GLY A 131 -21.88 21.91 -9.26
C GLY A 131 -21.40 20.71 -10.07
N ASP A 132 -21.65 19.49 -9.58
CA ASP A 132 -21.21 18.26 -10.24
C ASP A 132 -22.24 17.80 -11.29
N ARG A 133 -21.74 17.24 -12.40
CA ARG A 133 -22.60 16.55 -13.38
C ARG A 133 -23.03 15.19 -12.80
N PRO A 134 -24.27 14.72 -13.03
CA PRO A 134 -24.65 13.35 -12.69
C PRO A 134 -23.70 12.33 -13.34
N VAL A 135 -23.43 11.20 -12.68
CA VAL A 135 -22.48 10.17 -13.15
C VAL A 135 -22.76 9.77 -14.61
N ALA A 136 -24.03 9.57 -15.01
CA ALA A 136 -24.41 9.27 -16.39
C ALA A 136 -23.99 10.36 -17.41
N ALA A 137 -24.03 11.65 -17.02
CA ALA A 137 -23.58 12.77 -17.86
C ALA A 137 -22.07 12.98 -17.83
N PHE A 138 -21.36 12.39 -16.85
CA PHE A 138 -19.93 12.24 -16.89
C PHE A 138 -19.51 11.06 -17.79
N LEU A 139 -20.12 9.87 -17.62
CA LEU A 139 -19.87 8.70 -18.47
C LEU A 139 -20.13 9.00 -19.96
N ALA A 140 -21.19 9.74 -20.28
CA ALA A 140 -21.43 10.21 -21.64
C ALA A 140 -20.30 11.11 -22.20
N ALA A 141 -19.59 11.85 -21.34
CA ALA A 141 -18.42 12.64 -21.74
C ALA A 141 -17.16 11.77 -21.86
N LEU A 142 -16.97 10.79 -20.97
CA LEU A 142 -15.89 9.80 -21.04
C LEU A 142 -15.99 8.98 -22.34
N PHE A 143 -17.19 8.50 -22.67
CA PHE A 143 -17.47 7.78 -23.91
C PHE A 143 -17.21 8.65 -25.15
N ALA A 144 -17.54 9.95 -25.09
CA ALA A 144 -17.27 10.88 -26.18
C ALA A 144 -15.77 11.19 -26.34
N GLU A 145 -15.01 11.35 -25.25
CA GLU A 145 -13.55 11.54 -25.31
C GLU A 145 -12.85 10.27 -25.85
N ALA A 146 -13.22 9.09 -25.34
CA ALA A 146 -12.69 7.82 -25.81
C ALA A 146 -12.95 7.62 -27.31
N ALA A 147 -14.21 7.75 -27.75
CA ALA A 147 -14.60 7.54 -29.14
C ALA A 147 -13.95 8.58 -30.09
N ALA A 148 -13.85 9.85 -29.68
CA ALA A 148 -13.19 10.88 -30.48
C ALA A 148 -11.68 10.66 -30.66
N GLY A 149 -11.04 9.89 -29.76
CA GLY A 149 -9.63 9.48 -29.86
C GLY A 149 -9.42 8.04 -30.35
N GLY A 150 -10.45 7.34 -30.84
CA GLY A 150 -10.33 5.98 -31.38
C GLY A 150 -10.30 4.85 -30.35
N ALA A 151 -10.69 5.10 -29.10
CA ALA A 151 -10.85 4.08 -28.06
C ALA A 151 -12.32 3.68 -27.82
N HIS A 152 -12.51 2.52 -27.22
CA HIS A 152 -13.80 2.00 -26.79
C HIS A 152 -13.80 1.81 -25.28
N VAL A 153 -14.86 2.24 -24.60
CA VAL A 153 -15.09 1.90 -23.19
C VAL A 153 -15.91 0.61 -23.15
N LEU A 154 -15.48 -0.35 -22.34
CA LEU A 154 -16.12 -1.67 -22.20
C LEU A 154 -17.07 -1.73 -20.99
N SER A 155 -16.75 -0.94 -19.96
CA SER A 155 -17.55 -0.78 -18.75
C SER A 155 -18.98 -0.31 -19.00
N SER A 156 -19.94 -1.00 -18.39
CA SER A 156 -21.34 -0.58 -18.31
C SER A 156 -21.61 0.51 -17.26
N GLY A 157 -20.66 0.78 -16.35
CA GLY A 157 -20.79 1.79 -15.29
C GLY A 157 -21.57 1.35 -14.05
N ASP A 158 -21.82 0.04 -13.92
CA ASP A 158 -22.39 -0.64 -12.76
C ASP A 158 -21.33 -1.14 -11.76
N SER A 159 -20.09 -1.30 -12.23
CA SER A 159 -18.91 -1.76 -11.48
C SER A 159 -17.75 -0.76 -11.57
N TYR A 160 -16.77 -0.91 -10.68
CA TYR A 160 -15.52 -0.15 -10.70
C TYR A 160 -14.40 -1.02 -11.28
N ASP A 161 -13.87 -0.63 -12.44
CA ASP A 161 -13.16 -1.54 -13.34
C ASP A 161 -11.66 -1.20 -13.54
N ASP A 162 -10.77 -2.15 -13.20
CA ASP A 162 -9.31 -1.98 -13.20
C ASP A 162 -8.55 -3.20 -13.76
N PHE A 163 -7.23 -3.08 -13.90
CA PHE A 163 -6.30 -4.13 -14.33
C PHE A 163 -6.66 -4.75 -15.68
N ALA A 164 -7.08 -3.91 -16.64
CA ALA A 164 -7.51 -4.35 -17.96
C ALA A 164 -6.37 -5.00 -18.77
N SER A 165 -6.67 -6.16 -19.36
CA SER A 165 -5.75 -7.00 -20.13
C SER A 165 -6.31 -7.38 -21.49
N VAL A 166 -5.47 -7.50 -22.51
CA VAL A 166 -5.84 -7.75 -23.91
C VAL A 166 -5.04 -8.89 -24.51
N ALA A 167 -5.69 -9.72 -25.34
CA ALA A 167 -5.06 -10.76 -26.13
C ALA A 167 -5.65 -10.83 -27.54
N CYS A 168 -4.85 -11.29 -28.50
CA CYS A 168 -5.28 -11.58 -29.87
C CYS A 168 -5.10 -13.08 -30.16
N GLY A 169 -6.09 -13.70 -30.79
CA GLY A 169 -6.01 -15.08 -31.27
C GLY A 169 -5.37 -15.19 -32.67
N PRO A 170 -4.90 -16.38 -33.07
CA PRO A 170 -4.36 -16.63 -34.42
C PRO A 170 -5.37 -16.37 -35.56
N ASP A 171 -6.66 -16.38 -35.25
CA ASP A 171 -7.78 -16.05 -36.14
C ASP A 171 -8.06 -14.54 -36.28
N GLY A 172 -7.31 -13.69 -35.57
CA GLY A 172 -7.53 -12.25 -35.49
C GLY A 172 -8.62 -11.82 -34.50
N THR A 173 -9.22 -12.75 -33.75
CA THR A 173 -10.17 -12.42 -32.68
C THR A 173 -9.44 -11.67 -31.56
N VAL A 174 -10.05 -10.58 -31.08
CA VAL A 174 -9.49 -9.77 -29.97
C VAL A 174 -10.35 -9.95 -28.73
N TYR A 175 -9.69 -10.24 -27.60
CA TYR A 175 -10.31 -10.41 -26.29
C TYR A 175 -9.79 -9.35 -25.32
N VAL A 176 -10.66 -8.87 -24.44
CA VAL A 176 -10.27 -7.98 -23.32
C VAL A 176 -10.93 -8.44 -22.04
N ALA A 177 -10.15 -8.60 -20.98
CA ALA A 177 -10.62 -8.93 -19.63
C ALA A 177 -10.22 -7.84 -18.63
N TYR A 178 -11.00 -7.64 -17.58
CA TYR A 178 -10.67 -6.72 -16.48
C TYR A 178 -11.27 -7.20 -15.16
N ALA A 179 -10.71 -6.74 -14.04
CA ALA A 179 -11.30 -6.91 -12.73
C ALA A 179 -12.38 -5.84 -12.52
N ALA A 180 -13.53 -6.24 -12.01
CA ALA A 180 -14.71 -5.41 -11.86
C ALA A 180 -15.26 -5.56 -10.44
N TYR A 181 -15.02 -4.56 -9.59
CA TYR A 181 -15.58 -4.53 -8.25
C TYR A 181 -17.07 -4.20 -8.33
N PHE A 182 -17.90 -5.18 -7.97
CA PHE A 182 -19.35 -5.17 -8.06
C PHE A 182 -19.94 -5.80 -6.80
N ASP A 183 -20.93 -5.14 -6.19
CA ASP A 183 -21.66 -5.62 -5.01
C ASP A 183 -20.77 -6.23 -3.89
N GLY A 184 -19.68 -5.54 -3.56
CA GLY A 184 -18.78 -5.88 -2.44
C GLY A 184 -17.67 -6.89 -2.74
N HIS A 185 -17.62 -7.47 -3.94
CA HIS A 185 -16.64 -8.48 -4.36
C HIS A 185 -16.08 -8.19 -5.76
N ASP A 186 -15.06 -8.94 -6.21
CA ASP A 186 -14.56 -8.88 -7.58
C ASP A 186 -15.31 -9.83 -8.53
N GLN A 187 -15.39 -9.41 -9.79
CA GLN A 187 -15.70 -10.26 -10.94
C GLN A 187 -14.58 -10.10 -11.97
N ILE A 188 -14.27 -11.13 -12.76
CA ILE A 188 -13.52 -10.95 -14.01
C ILE A 188 -14.54 -10.87 -15.14
N ARG A 189 -14.58 -9.74 -15.84
CA ARG A 189 -15.47 -9.48 -16.98
C ARG A 189 -14.69 -9.56 -18.28
N LEU A 190 -15.14 -10.42 -19.20
CA LEU A 190 -14.49 -10.73 -20.48
C LEU A 190 -15.34 -10.28 -21.67
N HIS A 191 -14.77 -9.47 -22.56
CA HIS A 191 -15.35 -9.08 -23.85
C HIS A 191 -14.59 -9.71 -25.02
N ARG A 192 -15.29 -9.90 -26.14
CA ARG A 192 -14.72 -10.28 -27.45
C ARG A 192 -15.12 -9.24 -28.49
N ARG A 193 -14.19 -8.83 -29.35
CA ARG A 193 -14.47 -8.01 -30.54
C ARG A 193 -15.25 -8.85 -31.55
N LEU A 194 -16.35 -8.32 -32.08
CA LEU A 194 -17.17 -9.00 -33.08
C LEU A 194 -16.68 -8.67 -34.50
N PRO A 195 -16.81 -9.60 -35.46
CA PRO A 195 -16.42 -9.36 -36.85
C PRO A 195 -17.40 -8.37 -37.53
N ALA A 196 -16.99 -7.76 -38.64
CA ALA A 196 -17.66 -6.60 -39.22
C ALA A 196 -19.11 -6.88 -39.67
N GLU A 197 -19.34 -8.07 -40.23
CA GLU A 197 -20.62 -8.61 -40.68
C GLU A 197 -21.62 -8.81 -39.53
N ALA A 198 -21.16 -9.04 -38.30
CA ALA A 198 -22.02 -9.17 -37.12
C ALA A 198 -22.52 -7.82 -36.55
N ILE A 199 -22.01 -6.69 -37.05
CA ILE A 199 -22.33 -5.34 -36.55
C ILE A 199 -23.71 -4.86 -37.05
N ALA A 200 -24.27 -5.46 -38.11
CA ALA A 200 -25.44 -4.95 -38.82
C ALA A 200 -26.68 -4.62 -37.94
N PRO A 201 -27.08 -5.44 -36.94
CA PRO A 201 -28.11 -5.06 -35.96
C PRO A 201 -27.50 -4.42 -34.69
N ALA A 202 -26.23 -4.70 -34.38
CA ALA A 202 -25.56 -4.40 -33.12
C ALA A 202 -24.66 -3.15 -33.21
N ARG A 203 -25.19 -2.03 -33.74
CA ARG A 203 -24.51 -0.75 -33.63
C ARG A 203 -24.38 -0.34 -32.17
N ASN A 204 -23.14 -0.25 -31.67
CA ASN A 204 -22.90 0.55 -30.46
C ASN A 204 -23.31 2.01 -30.74
N ARG A 205 -23.69 2.74 -29.69
CA ARG A 205 -24.34 4.06 -29.79
C ARG A 205 -23.48 5.16 -30.46
N PHE A 206 -22.20 4.86 -30.75
CA PHE A 206 -21.19 5.79 -31.23
C PHE A 206 -20.40 5.29 -32.46
N GLY A 207 -20.86 4.21 -33.12
CA GLY A 207 -20.43 3.85 -34.48
C GLY A 207 -19.09 3.13 -34.65
N GLY A 208 -18.47 2.66 -33.56
CA GLY A 208 -17.25 1.85 -33.61
C GLY A 208 -17.50 0.36 -33.94
N ALA A 209 -16.43 -0.43 -33.99
CA ALA A 209 -16.53 -1.89 -34.05
C ALA A 209 -17.37 -2.41 -32.85
N ALA A 210 -18.25 -3.38 -33.09
CA ALA A 210 -19.05 -3.95 -32.01
C ALA A 210 -18.17 -4.85 -31.13
N TRP A 211 -18.17 -4.57 -29.83
CA TRP A 211 -17.72 -5.51 -28.81
C TRP A 211 -18.94 -6.26 -28.29
N SER A 212 -18.74 -7.48 -27.80
CA SER A 212 -19.76 -8.17 -27.03
C SER A 212 -20.09 -7.40 -25.74
N THR A 213 -21.20 -7.76 -25.09
CA THR A 213 -21.32 -7.60 -23.63
C THR A 213 -20.22 -8.40 -22.92
N TYR A 214 -20.04 -8.21 -21.61
CA TYR A 214 -19.17 -9.11 -20.87
C TYR A 214 -19.77 -10.52 -20.77
N THR A 215 -18.89 -11.52 -20.69
CA THR A 215 -19.13 -12.81 -20.04
C THR A 215 -18.38 -12.79 -18.71
N ILE A 216 -18.99 -13.29 -17.63
CA ILE A 216 -18.29 -13.45 -16.36
C ILE A 216 -17.43 -14.72 -16.43
N VAL A 217 -16.15 -14.62 -16.08
CA VAL A 217 -15.30 -15.79 -15.88
C VAL A 217 -15.73 -16.47 -14.57
N PRO A 218 -16.05 -17.77 -14.54
CA PRO A 218 -16.32 -18.47 -13.29
C PRO A 218 -15.02 -18.67 -12.51
N LEU A 219 -15.04 -18.31 -11.23
CA LEU A 219 -13.85 -18.15 -10.35
C LEU A 219 -13.72 -19.34 -9.37
N ALA A 220 -12.81 -19.27 -8.38
CA ALA A 220 -12.67 -20.31 -7.35
C ALA A 220 -13.65 -20.11 -6.17
N SER A 221 -13.96 -18.85 -5.84
CA SER A 221 -14.83 -18.38 -4.77
C SER A 221 -16.05 -17.63 -5.31
N PRO A 222 -17.21 -17.63 -4.61
CA PRO A 222 -18.36 -16.80 -4.98
C PRO A 222 -18.20 -15.31 -4.64
N GLU A 223 -17.35 -14.96 -3.67
CA GLU A 223 -17.07 -13.58 -3.25
C GLU A 223 -15.56 -13.26 -3.25
N PRO A 224 -14.85 -13.40 -4.38
CA PRO A 224 -13.40 -13.29 -4.41
C PRO A 224 -12.90 -11.86 -4.25
N ASP A 225 -11.62 -11.74 -3.90
CA ASP A 225 -10.80 -10.63 -4.35
C ASP A 225 -9.84 -11.15 -5.44
N ILE A 226 -9.65 -10.38 -6.50
CA ILE A 226 -8.90 -10.77 -7.69
C ILE A 226 -7.67 -9.88 -7.90
N TRP A 227 -6.51 -10.53 -7.92
CA TRP A 227 -5.17 -10.07 -8.30
C TRP A 227 -4.95 -10.02 -9.83
N MET A 228 -4.95 -8.85 -10.47
CA MET A 228 -4.51 -8.61 -11.87
C MET A 228 -4.87 -9.69 -12.92
N PRO A 229 -6.13 -9.81 -13.38
CA PRO A 229 -6.48 -10.78 -14.42
C PRO A 229 -5.72 -10.50 -15.73
N GLN A 230 -5.08 -11.52 -16.28
CA GLN A 230 -4.35 -11.45 -17.54
C GLN A 230 -4.81 -12.55 -18.49
N ILE A 231 -4.73 -12.29 -19.79
CA ILE A 231 -5.23 -13.20 -20.82
C ILE A 231 -4.20 -13.48 -21.91
N ALA A 232 -4.28 -14.68 -22.46
CA ALA A 232 -3.45 -15.21 -23.54
C ALA A 232 -4.29 -16.13 -24.43
N VAL A 233 -3.84 -16.42 -25.65
CA VAL A 233 -4.48 -17.43 -26.52
C VAL A 233 -3.42 -18.46 -26.91
N ASP A 234 -3.73 -19.75 -26.78
CA ASP A 234 -2.80 -20.82 -27.13
C ASP A 234 -2.86 -21.22 -28.63
N ALA A 235 -1.91 -22.06 -29.06
CA ALA A 235 -1.83 -22.60 -30.41
C ALA A 235 -3.12 -23.31 -30.90
N LYS A 236 -3.97 -23.79 -29.98
CA LYS A 236 -5.23 -24.48 -30.27
C LYS A 236 -6.42 -23.51 -30.31
N GLY A 237 -6.17 -22.20 -30.23
CA GLY A 237 -7.18 -21.14 -30.27
C GLY A 237 -8.00 -21.03 -28.98
N ARG A 238 -7.53 -21.58 -27.86
CA ARG A 238 -8.21 -21.44 -26.56
C ARG A 238 -7.72 -20.16 -25.89
N LEU A 239 -8.65 -19.29 -25.51
CA LEU A 239 -8.36 -18.15 -24.64
C LEU A 239 -8.12 -18.69 -23.22
N TRP A 240 -6.99 -18.36 -22.62
CA TRP A 240 -6.73 -18.58 -21.20
C TRP A 240 -6.88 -17.27 -20.43
N VAL A 241 -7.55 -17.33 -19.29
CA VAL A 241 -7.54 -16.30 -18.26
C VAL A 241 -6.69 -16.80 -17.11
N ILE A 242 -5.72 -16.00 -16.63
CA ILE A 242 -4.85 -16.29 -15.49
C ILE A 242 -4.88 -15.12 -14.50
N TRP A 243 -5.20 -15.40 -13.25
CA TRP A 243 -5.38 -14.40 -12.20
C TRP A 243 -4.88 -14.92 -10.85
N SER A 244 -4.58 -14.03 -9.91
CA SER A 244 -4.40 -14.39 -8.50
C SER A 244 -5.74 -14.20 -7.77
N GLU A 245 -6.13 -15.10 -6.86
CA GLU A 245 -7.43 -15.05 -6.16
C GLU A 245 -7.26 -15.28 -4.67
N GLN A 246 -7.91 -14.46 -3.84
CA GLN A 246 -7.87 -14.66 -2.39
C GLN A 246 -8.90 -15.71 -1.92
N VAL A 247 -8.42 -16.82 -1.34
CA VAL A 247 -9.26 -17.93 -0.88
C VAL A 247 -9.10 -18.16 0.63
N GLY A 248 -10.21 -18.46 1.32
CA GLY A 248 -10.22 -18.71 2.77
C GLY A 248 -10.20 -17.44 3.64
N ARG A 249 -10.54 -16.28 3.08
CA ARG A 249 -10.74 -15.00 3.78
C ARG A 249 -11.93 -15.07 4.75
N SER A 250 -11.82 -14.43 5.91
CA SER A 250 -12.94 -14.08 6.79
C SER A 250 -12.79 -12.63 7.28
N ALA A 251 -13.68 -12.16 8.17
CA ALA A 251 -13.52 -10.84 8.78
C ALA A 251 -12.19 -10.74 9.59
N ASP A 252 -11.84 -11.81 10.30
CA ASP A 252 -10.73 -11.82 11.27
C ASP A 252 -9.46 -12.52 10.74
N LYS A 253 -9.48 -13.04 9.50
CA LYS A 253 -8.36 -13.74 8.87
C LYS A 253 -8.24 -13.41 7.39
N SER A 254 -7.05 -12.99 6.95
CA SER A 254 -6.69 -12.94 5.53
C SER A 254 -6.70 -14.35 4.93
N GLY A 255 -7.31 -14.49 3.76
CA GLY A 255 -7.14 -15.68 2.92
C GLY A 255 -5.76 -15.68 2.26
N ASN A 256 -5.33 -16.84 1.76
CA ASN A 256 -4.14 -16.92 0.91
C ASN A 256 -4.45 -16.40 -0.49
N TRP A 257 -3.43 -15.95 -1.23
CA TRP A 257 -3.53 -15.60 -2.64
C TRP A 257 -2.84 -16.66 -3.47
N ASP A 258 -3.61 -17.36 -4.29
CA ASP A 258 -3.12 -18.42 -5.18
C ASP A 258 -3.36 -18.03 -6.64
N LEU A 259 -2.49 -18.47 -7.55
CA LEU A 259 -2.72 -18.31 -8.99
C LEU A 259 -3.71 -19.37 -9.49
N TYR A 260 -4.68 -18.91 -10.28
CA TYR A 260 -5.67 -19.72 -10.96
C TYR A 260 -5.66 -19.44 -12.45
N ALA A 261 -5.98 -20.47 -13.24
CA ALA A 261 -6.10 -20.39 -14.69
C ALA A 261 -7.36 -21.12 -15.18
N ARG A 262 -7.99 -20.61 -16.24
CA ARG A 262 -9.15 -21.23 -16.88
C ARG A 262 -9.22 -20.92 -18.37
N SER A 263 -9.43 -21.96 -19.17
CA SER A 263 -9.57 -21.84 -20.62
C SER A 263 -11.02 -21.63 -21.07
N LEU A 264 -11.22 -20.85 -22.13
CA LEU A 264 -12.47 -20.69 -22.88
C LEU A 264 -12.24 -21.15 -24.32
N TYR A 265 -13.07 -22.07 -24.81
CA TYR A 265 -13.05 -22.53 -26.21
C TYR A 265 -14.47 -22.64 -26.75
N GLN A 266 -14.75 -22.07 -27.92
CA GLN A 266 -16.08 -22.09 -28.55
C GLN A 266 -17.24 -21.67 -27.60
N ASN A 267 -16.97 -20.72 -26.70
CA ASN A 267 -17.85 -20.24 -25.63
C ASN A 267 -18.10 -21.25 -24.47
N THR A 268 -17.40 -22.38 -24.42
CA THR A 268 -17.41 -23.36 -23.31
C THR A 268 -16.20 -23.14 -22.39
N TRP A 269 -16.44 -23.02 -21.08
CA TRP A 269 -15.39 -22.94 -20.06
C TRP A 269 -14.82 -24.32 -19.74
N GLY A 270 -13.50 -24.39 -19.61
CA GLY A 270 -12.77 -25.56 -19.14
C GLY A 270 -12.78 -25.73 -17.60
N PRO A 271 -12.09 -26.77 -17.10
CA PRO A 271 -11.87 -26.93 -15.65
C PRO A 271 -11.13 -25.72 -15.07
N LEU A 272 -11.33 -25.46 -13.79
CA LEU A 272 -10.49 -24.53 -13.04
C LEU A 272 -9.16 -25.23 -12.75
N VAL A 273 -8.06 -24.58 -13.09
CA VAL A 273 -6.71 -24.99 -12.69
C VAL A 273 -6.24 -24.06 -11.58
N ARG A 274 -5.72 -24.62 -10.49
CA ARG A 274 -4.94 -23.88 -9.49
C ARG A 274 -3.46 -24.13 -9.83
N LEU A 275 -2.73 -23.07 -10.15
CA LEU A 275 -1.33 -23.13 -10.60
C LEU A 275 -0.34 -23.18 -9.43
N THR A 276 -0.72 -22.63 -8.27
CA THR A 276 0.16 -22.53 -7.10
C THR A 276 -0.56 -22.96 -5.81
N SER A 277 0.23 -23.29 -4.78
CA SER A 277 -0.31 -23.72 -3.49
C SER A 277 0.62 -23.41 -2.32
N ASP A 278 1.43 -22.36 -2.45
CA ASP A 278 2.28 -21.89 -1.36
C ASP A 278 1.39 -21.32 -0.23
N PRO A 279 1.74 -21.47 1.06
CA PRO A 279 0.97 -20.89 2.16
C PRO A 279 1.09 -19.36 2.28
N MET A 280 1.86 -18.69 1.41
CA MET A 280 1.99 -17.24 1.30
C MET A 280 1.58 -16.73 -0.10
N PRO A 281 1.35 -15.41 -0.27
CA PRO A 281 0.75 -14.85 -1.49
C PRO A 281 1.56 -15.03 -2.79
N ASP A 282 0.95 -15.65 -3.80
CA ASP A 282 1.40 -15.64 -5.20
C ASP A 282 0.77 -14.47 -5.97
N ILE A 283 1.57 -13.45 -6.31
CA ILE A 283 1.08 -12.15 -6.80
C ILE A 283 1.93 -11.56 -7.95
N ASN A 284 1.48 -10.41 -8.47
CA ASN A 284 2.20 -9.54 -9.42
C ASN A 284 2.60 -10.19 -10.75
N HIS A 285 1.93 -11.28 -11.14
CA HIS A 285 2.27 -12.13 -12.26
C HIS A 285 2.30 -11.42 -13.62
N HIS A 286 2.95 -12.06 -14.58
CA HIS A 286 2.98 -11.65 -15.98
C HIS A 286 2.77 -12.86 -16.88
N VAL A 287 1.95 -12.69 -17.91
CA VAL A 287 1.63 -13.70 -18.91
C VAL A 287 2.18 -13.24 -20.26
N THR A 288 2.82 -14.13 -21.01
CA THR A 288 3.14 -13.92 -22.42
C THR A 288 2.91 -15.20 -23.23
N VAL A 289 2.94 -15.09 -24.56
CA VAL A 289 2.82 -16.20 -25.50
C VAL A 289 4.05 -16.19 -26.42
N ASP A 290 4.58 -17.35 -26.76
CA ASP A 290 5.70 -17.48 -27.69
C ASP A 290 5.25 -17.77 -29.14
N ALA A 291 6.22 -18.00 -30.04
CA ALA A 291 5.94 -18.26 -31.45
C ALA A 291 5.23 -19.60 -31.70
N ASP A 292 5.39 -20.58 -30.79
CA ASP A 292 4.74 -21.89 -30.85
C ASP A 292 3.35 -21.89 -30.21
N GLY A 293 2.91 -20.75 -29.64
CA GLY A 293 1.61 -20.61 -28.97
C GLY A 293 1.56 -21.25 -27.58
N ARG A 294 2.72 -21.44 -26.94
CA ARG A 294 2.84 -21.81 -25.52
C ARG A 294 2.65 -20.58 -24.64
N ILE A 295 2.05 -20.76 -23.46
CA ILE A 295 1.77 -19.65 -22.54
C ILE A 295 2.76 -19.69 -21.39
N HIS A 296 3.55 -18.63 -21.23
CA HIS A 296 4.57 -18.51 -20.18
C HIS A 296 4.08 -17.56 -19.09
N VAL A 297 4.21 -17.99 -17.84
CA VAL A 297 3.79 -17.22 -16.66
C VAL A 297 4.97 -17.08 -15.71
N VAL A 298 5.24 -15.86 -15.26
CA VAL A 298 6.12 -15.58 -14.10
C VAL A 298 5.35 -14.85 -13.02
N TRP A 299 5.74 -15.03 -11.76
CA TRP A 299 5.12 -14.36 -10.63
C TRP A 299 6.06 -14.18 -9.44
N GLN A 300 5.61 -13.37 -8.48
CA GLN A 300 6.26 -13.13 -7.21
C GLN A 300 5.57 -14.00 -6.15
N ALA A 301 6.24 -15.07 -5.73
CA ALA A 301 5.82 -15.92 -4.61
C ALA A 301 6.49 -15.44 -3.31
N HIS A 302 6.06 -15.94 -2.15
CA HIS A 302 6.66 -15.56 -0.86
C HIS A 302 7.01 -16.74 0.09
N PRO A 303 7.63 -17.84 -0.39
CA PRO A 303 7.82 -19.07 0.40
C PRO A 303 8.71 -18.86 1.65
N LYS A 304 9.61 -17.87 1.59
CA LYS A 304 10.52 -17.46 2.67
C LYS A 304 10.11 -16.12 3.31
N GLN A 305 8.93 -15.59 2.98
CA GLN A 305 8.41 -14.24 3.29
C GLN A 305 9.14 -13.06 2.62
N ASN A 306 10.29 -13.23 1.96
CA ASN A 306 10.71 -12.32 0.87
C ASN A 306 9.95 -12.66 -0.41
N GLY A 307 9.93 -11.74 -1.38
CA GLY A 307 9.48 -12.05 -2.73
C GLY A 307 10.53 -12.87 -3.50
N ASP A 308 10.15 -14.03 -4.03
CA ASP A 308 10.97 -14.87 -4.92
C ASP A 308 10.31 -14.93 -6.31
N VAL A 309 11.10 -14.93 -7.39
CA VAL A 309 10.58 -15.10 -8.76
C VAL A 309 10.36 -16.57 -9.07
N GLN A 310 9.15 -16.90 -9.53
CA GLN A 310 8.75 -18.24 -9.99
C GLN A 310 8.33 -18.20 -11.46
N TYR A 311 8.42 -19.34 -12.14
CA TYR A 311 8.10 -19.51 -13.56
C TYR A 311 7.34 -20.81 -13.83
N ALA A 312 6.38 -20.79 -14.75
CA ALA A 312 5.73 -21.98 -15.31
C ALA A 312 5.36 -21.76 -16.79
N VAL A 313 5.16 -22.86 -17.52
CA VAL A 313 4.74 -22.84 -18.93
C VAL A 313 3.58 -23.80 -19.18
N PHE A 314 2.63 -23.39 -20.01
CA PHE A 314 1.61 -24.24 -20.59
C PHE A 314 2.01 -24.63 -22.01
N ASP A 315 2.19 -25.93 -22.25
CA ASP A 315 2.72 -26.48 -23.51
C ASP A 315 1.67 -26.64 -24.64
N GLY A 316 0.39 -26.36 -24.35
CA GLY A 316 -0.74 -26.64 -25.23
C GLY A 316 -1.61 -27.83 -24.78
N GLU A 317 -1.16 -28.60 -23.79
CA GLU A 317 -1.82 -29.79 -23.22
C GLU A 317 -1.87 -29.69 -21.68
N SER A 318 -0.72 -29.37 -21.06
CA SER A 318 -0.47 -29.39 -19.62
C SER A 318 0.29 -28.14 -19.14
N TRP A 319 0.18 -27.84 -17.84
CA TRP A 319 1.02 -26.84 -17.16
C TRP A 319 2.22 -27.56 -16.53
N SER A 320 3.42 -26.97 -16.65
CA SER A 320 4.59 -27.42 -15.91
C SER A 320 4.44 -27.18 -14.40
N ASP A 321 5.17 -27.96 -13.60
CA ASP A 321 5.41 -27.60 -12.21
C ASP A 321 6.07 -26.20 -12.10
N PRO A 322 5.86 -25.46 -11.00
CA PRO A 322 6.58 -24.22 -10.71
C PRO A 322 8.10 -24.42 -10.63
N LEU A 323 8.84 -23.55 -11.33
CA LEU A 323 10.29 -23.47 -11.33
C LEU A 323 10.75 -22.20 -10.58
N PRO A 324 11.49 -22.33 -9.47
CA PRO A 324 12.18 -21.21 -8.85
C PRO A 324 13.21 -20.59 -9.80
N VAL A 325 13.13 -19.27 -9.98
CA VAL A 325 14.03 -18.47 -10.82
C VAL A 325 15.00 -17.67 -9.96
N THR A 326 14.57 -17.22 -8.78
CA THR A 326 15.39 -16.64 -7.71
C THR A 326 15.01 -17.24 -6.35
N ASP A 327 15.93 -17.14 -5.37
CA ASP A 327 15.74 -17.73 -4.05
C ASP A 327 16.53 -17.02 -2.91
N ASP A 328 16.99 -15.78 -3.08
CA ASP A 328 17.80 -15.09 -2.06
C ASP A 328 16.97 -14.41 -0.94
N GLU A 329 17.61 -13.68 -0.03
CA GLU A 329 16.95 -13.10 1.15
C GLU A 329 16.21 -11.76 0.86
N ALA A 330 16.53 -11.12 -0.27
CA ALA A 330 15.90 -9.89 -0.70
C ALA A 330 14.55 -10.17 -1.38
N SER A 331 13.67 -9.18 -1.40
CA SER A 331 12.44 -9.27 -2.17
C SER A 331 12.70 -8.91 -3.62
N ASP A 332 12.38 -9.83 -4.53
CA ASP A 332 12.24 -9.59 -5.96
C ASP A 332 10.78 -9.25 -6.30
N TRP A 333 10.62 -8.24 -7.14
CA TRP A 333 9.35 -7.55 -7.38
C TRP A 333 9.00 -7.48 -8.86
N PHE A 334 7.69 -7.51 -9.14
CA PHE A 334 7.10 -7.22 -10.45
C PHE A 334 7.72 -7.94 -11.67
N PRO A 335 8.01 -9.26 -11.60
CA PRO A 335 8.68 -9.96 -12.69
C PRO A 335 7.89 -9.90 -14.01
N ARG A 336 8.60 -9.71 -15.12
CA ARG A 336 8.06 -9.69 -16.49
C ARG A 336 8.84 -10.65 -17.37
N VAL A 337 8.16 -11.29 -18.31
CA VAL A 337 8.73 -12.33 -19.18
C VAL A 337 8.41 -12.07 -20.65
N ALA A 338 9.41 -12.29 -21.51
CA ALA A 338 9.31 -12.34 -22.96
C ALA A 338 10.14 -13.52 -23.49
N VAL A 339 9.70 -14.16 -24.57
CA VAL A 339 10.40 -15.32 -25.15
C VAL A 339 11.09 -14.90 -26.44
N ASP A 340 12.33 -15.35 -26.65
CA ASP A 340 13.08 -15.11 -27.89
C ASP A 340 12.81 -16.16 -28.97
N GLY A 341 13.28 -15.92 -30.20
CA GLY A 341 13.13 -16.83 -31.33
C GLY A 341 13.87 -18.18 -31.20
N ASN A 342 14.58 -18.42 -30.09
CA ASN A 342 15.19 -19.71 -29.75
C ASN A 342 14.43 -20.44 -28.62
N GLY A 343 13.27 -19.93 -28.20
CA GLY A 343 12.48 -20.47 -27.09
C GLY A 343 13.00 -20.12 -25.70
N THR A 344 13.97 -19.20 -25.58
CA THR A 344 14.52 -18.75 -24.29
C THR A 344 13.56 -17.75 -23.64
N ALA A 345 13.06 -18.04 -22.44
CA ALA A 345 12.22 -17.11 -21.70
C ALA A 345 13.10 -16.13 -20.90
N TRP A 346 13.22 -14.90 -21.36
CA TRP A 346 13.94 -13.82 -20.69
C TRP A 346 13.05 -13.14 -19.66
N ILE A 347 13.54 -13.03 -18.42
CA ILE A 347 12.77 -12.58 -17.25
C ILE A 347 13.48 -11.38 -16.61
N ALA A 348 12.80 -10.23 -16.53
CA ALA A 348 13.31 -9.04 -15.86
C ALA A 348 12.47 -8.70 -14.61
N PHE A 349 13.14 -8.25 -13.56
CA PHE A 349 12.55 -7.97 -12.24
C PHE A 349 13.30 -6.84 -11.53
N ASP A 350 12.70 -6.25 -10.50
CA ASP A 350 13.37 -5.28 -9.61
C ASP A 350 13.57 -5.84 -8.21
N SER A 351 14.66 -5.45 -7.53
CA SER A 351 15.11 -6.09 -6.29
C SER A 351 15.83 -5.13 -5.35
N TYR A 352 15.62 -5.27 -4.04
CA TYR A 352 16.27 -4.41 -3.03
C TYR A 352 17.63 -4.93 -2.52
N ARG A 353 18.17 -5.98 -3.17
CA ARG A 353 19.35 -6.77 -2.73
C ARG A 353 20.61 -5.97 -2.41
N ASN A 354 20.83 -4.82 -3.04
CA ASN A 354 22.03 -4.00 -2.85
C ASN A 354 21.89 -2.91 -1.76
N GLY A 355 20.67 -2.59 -1.31
CA GLY A 355 20.37 -1.44 -0.43
C GLY A 355 19.70 -0.26 -1.16
N ASP A 356 19.56 -0.39 -2.46
CA ASP A 356 18.81 0.38 -3.43
C ASP A 356 17.87 -0.59 -4.18
N TYR A 357 16.84 -0.07 -4.86
CA TYR A 357 16.06 -0.86 -5.81
C TYR A 357 16.79 -0.87 -7.15
N ASP A 358 17.17 -2.07 -7.59
CA ASP A 358 17.96 -2.31 -8.80
C ASP A 358 17.22 -3.23 -9.78
N VAL A 359 17.54 -3.12 -11.07
CA VAL A 359 16.91 -3.91 -12.16
C VAL A 359 17.84 -5.02 -12.64
N PHE A 360 17.29 -6.22 -12.69
CA PHE A 360 17.97 -7.44 -13.10
C PHE A 360 17.26 -8.13 -14.26
N LEU A 361 18.03 -8.91 -15.02
CA LEU A 361 17.59 -9.79 -16.09
C LEU A 361 18.13 -11.19 -15.84
N THR A 362 17.34 -12.22 -16.10
CA THR A 362 17.79 -13.60 -16.19
C THR A 362 17.08 -14.30 -17.35
N SER A 363 17.37 -15.57 -17.57
CA SER A 363 16.70 -16.40 -18.57
C SER A 363 16.25 -17.73 -17.97
N VAL A 364 15.27 -18.38 -18.61
CA VAL A 364 14.94 -19.78 -18.40
C VAL A 364 14.99 -20.48 -19.75
N ARG A 365 15.74 -21.58 -19.82
CA ARG A 365 15.87 -22.42 -21.01
C ARG A 365 15.97 -23.88 -20.61
N ASP A 366 15.32 -24.77 -21.35
CA ASP A 366 15.35 -26.22 -21.13
C ASP A 366 15.05 -26.63 -19.67
N GLY A 367 14.13 -25.90 -19.02
CA GLY A 367 13.73 -26.09 -17.62
C GLY A 367 14.70 -25.56 -16.57
N ARG A 368 15.68 -24.71 -16.94
CA ARG A 368 16.76 -24.26 -16.06
C ARG A 368 16.89 -22.72 -16.05
N PRO A 369 16.97 -22.08 -14.86
CA PRO A 369 17.36 -20.68 -14.76
C PRO A 369 18.80 -20.43 -15.22
N GLY A 370 19.02 -19.27 -15.84
CA GLY A 370 20.32 -18.73 -16.20
C GLY A 370 20.97 -17.95 -15.06
N LYS A 371 22.03 -17.21 -15.39
CA LYS A 371 22.66 -16.27 -14.44
C LYS A 371 21.84 -14.98 -14.37
N ILE A 372 21.73 -14.42 -13.16
CA ILE A 372 21.28 -13.05 -12.95
C ILE A 372 22.30 -12.09 -13.57
N ILE A 373 21.82 -11.19 -14.41
CA ILE A 373 22.54 -10.14 -15.12
C ILE A 373 22.07 -8.79 -14.55
N PRO A 374 22.97 -7.94 -14.02
CA PRO A 374 22.62 -6.58 -13.64
C PRO A 374 22.30 -5.75 -14.90
N VAL A 375 21.14 -5.09 -14.95
CA VAL A 375 20.75 -4.20 -16.05
C VAL A 375 20.94 -2.74 -15.66
N ALA A 376 20.47 -2.38 -14.47
CA ALA A 376 20.61 -1.07 -13.88
C ALA A 376 20.84 -1.26 -12.38
N THR A 377 22.05 -0.97 -11.93
CA THR A 377 22.48 -1.15 -10.54
C THR A 377 23.18 0.11 -10.06
N SER A 378 22.40 1.15 -9.79
CA SER A 378 22.90 2.45 -9.40
C SER A 378 22.11 2.97 -8.20
N SER A 379 22.71 3.88 -7.43
CA SER A 379 22.10 4.44 -6.21
C SER A 379 20.83 5.29 -6.40
N TYR A 380 20.18 5.20 -7.56
CA TYR A 380 18.84 5.71 -7.83
C TYR A 380 17.82 4.58 -7.64
N TYR A 381 16.56 4.91 -7.39
CA TYR A 381 15.49 3.91 -7.49
C TYR A 381 15.36 3.41 -8.92
N GLU A 382 15.63 2.14 -9.19
CA GLU A 382 15.53 1.52 -10.52
C GLU A 382 14.57 0.32 -10.42
N ALA A 383 13.32 0.50 -10.85
CA ALA A 383 12.23 -0.45 -10.57
C ALA A 383 11.15 -0.52 -11.66
N HIS A 384 10.17 -1.41 -11.49
CA HIS A 384 9.11 -1.72 -12.46
C HIS A 384 9.69 -2.10 -13.83
N ALA A 385 10.56 -3.11 -13.81
CA ALA A 385 11.16 -3.68 -15.01
C ALA A 385 10.10 -4.22 -15.98
N SER A 386 10.40 -4.18 -17.27
CA SER A 386 9.67 -4.86 -18.34
C SER A 386 10.63 -5.30 -19.44
N VAL A 387 10.34 -6.40 -20.12
CA VAL A 387 11.25 -7.05 -21.07
C VAL A 387 10.55 -7.39 -22.39
N ALA A 388 11.27 -7.35 -23.50
CA ALA A 388 10.79 -7.70 -24.84
C ALA A 388 11.95 -8.20 -25.73
N CYS A 389 11.71 -9.26 -26.51
CA CYS A 389 12.72 -9.83 -27.41
C CYS A 389 12.39 -9.51 -28.87
N THR A 390 13.23 -8.75 -29.58
CA THR A 390 13.00 -8.45 -31.01
C THR A 390 13.55 -9.55 -31.93
N PRO A 391 13.04 -9.70 -33.17
CA PRO A 391 13.43 -10.81 -34.06
C PRO A 391 14.91 -10.84 -34.48
N ASP A 392 15.67 -9.77 -34.21
CA ASP A 392 17.13 -9.70 -34.38
C ASP A 392 17.91 -10.25 -33.17
N GLY A 393 17.24 -10.91 -32.22
CA GLY A 393 17.85 -11.57 -31.06
C GLY A 393 18.17 -10.65 -29.88
N ARG A 394 17.82 -9.36 -29.95
CA ARG A 394 18.04 -8.41 -28.86
C ARG A 394 17.00 -8.57 -27.76
N VAL A 395 17.45 -8.51 -26.51
CA VAL A 395 16.60 -8.50 -25.32
C VAL A 395 16.55 -7.08 -24.78
N TRP A 396 15.43 -6.41 -24.96
CA TRP A 396 15.20 -5.04 -24.49
C TRP A 396 14.61 -5.05 -23.09
N VAL A 397 15.14 -4.20 -22.20
CA VAL A 397 14.63 -4.01 -20.84
C VAL A 397 14.33 -2.53 -20.61
N ALA A 398 13.14 -2.23 -20.09
CA ALA A 398 12.73 -0.88 -19.72
C ALA A 398 12.32 -0.79 -18.25
N TRP A 399 12.65 0.30 -17.58
CA TRP A 399 12.41 0.51 -16.15
C TRP A 399 12.12 1.97 -15.80
N GLU A 400 11.65 2.20 -14.59
CA GLU A 400 11.59 3.52 -13.96
C GLU A 400 12.89 3.84 -13.24
N GLN A 401 13.59 4.89 -13.64
CA GLN A 401 14.62 5.52 -12.81
C GLN A 401 14.00 6.67 -12.01
N GLY A 402 14.07 6.59 -10.68
CA GLY A 402 13.55 7.54 -9.71
C GLY A 402 14.61 8.47 -9.11
N GLY A 403 14.47 8.76 -7.81
CA GLY A 403 15.43 9.59 -7.06
C GLY A 403 16.55 8.78 -6.40
N HIS A 404 17.64 9.45 -6.01
CA HIS A 404 18.75 8.86 -5.26
C HIS A 404 18.35 8.60 -3.79
N ASN A 405 18.90 7.55 -3.16
CA ASN A 405 18.59 7.14 -1.78
C ASN A 405 17.06 7.12 -1.51
N TRP A 406 16.30 6.54 -2.44
CA TRP A 406 14.84 6.60 -2.43
C TRP A 406 14.24 6.00 -1.17
N GLY A 407 13.26 6.69 -0.58
CA GLY A 407 12.61 6.24 0.66
C GLY A 407 13.50 6.32 1.92
N LYS A 408 14.74 6.82 1.85
CA LYS A 408 15.55 7.14 3.03
C LYS A 408 15.25 8.56 3.55
N ASP A 409 16.01 9.02 4.53
CA ASP A 409 15.90 10.30 5.26
C ASP A 409 15.23 11.46 4.50
N GLN A 410 13.95 11.71 4.81
CA GLN A 410 13.21 12.92 4.41
C GLN A 410 12.33 13.42 5.57
N GLY A 411 12.39 14.72 5.85
CA GLY A 411 11.40 15.36 6.74
C GLY A 411 11.54 16.87 6.86
N TYR A 412 10.63 17.50 7.60
CA TYR A 412 10.66 18.95 7.81
C TYR A 412 11.91 19.38 8.58
N TRP A 413 12.23 18.71 9.69
CA TRP A 413 13.36 19.07 10.56
C TRP A 413 14.71 18.75 9.94
N LEU A 414 14.85 17.61 9.25
CA LEU A 414 16.06 17.31 8.47
C LEU A 414 16.34 18.40 7.42
N ARG A 415 15.31 18.89 6.73
CA ARG A 415 15.45 19.99 5.76
C ARG A 415 15.88 21.31 6.42
N ARG A 416 15.46 21.61 7.66
CA ARG A 416 15.97 22.78 8.42
C ARG A 416 17.45 22.65 8.78
N GLN A 417 17.97 21.41 8.84
CA GLN A 417 19.36 21.08 9.17
C GLN A 417 20.21 20.76 7.92
N SER A 418 19.65 20.87 6.70
CA SER A 418 20.27 20.40 5.45
C SER A 418 20.69 18.91 5.46
N ARG A 419 19.97 18.07 6.23
CA ARG A 419 20.23 16.63 6.43
C ARG A 419 19.32 15.69 5.62
N ASN A 420 18.51 16.19 4.69
CA ASN A 420 17.73 15.31 3.79
C ASN A 420 18.68 14.52 2.88
N MET A 421 18.92 13.24 3.17
CA MET A 421 19.80 12.38 2.37
C MET A 421 19.05 11.51 1.35
N GLY A 422 17.73 11.34 1.52
CA GLY A 422 16.89 10.53 0.62
C GLY A 422 16.09 11.30 -0.43
N THR A 423 15.13 10.63 -1.05
CA THR A 423 14.08 11.22 -1.90
C THR A 423 12.70 10.62 -1.61
N THR A 424 11.64 11.43 -1.70
CA THR A 424 10.27 11.02 -1.35
C THR A 424 9.73 9.95 -2.31
N LEU A 425 8.78 9.12 -1.85
CA LEU A 425 8.35 7.95 -2.63
C LEU A 425 7.86 8.29 -4.05
N GLY A 426 6.89 9.21 -4.17
CA GLY A 426 6.37 9.71 -5.44
C GLY A 426 7.12 10.93 -6.00
N SER A 427 8.42 11.05 -5.72
CA SER A 427 9.27 12.10 -6.28
C SER A 427 9.58 11.87 -7.78
N THR A 428 10.76 12.28 -8.26
CA THR A 428 11.16 12.14 -9.67
C THR A 428 11.00 10.72 -10.19
N ARG A 429 10.56 10.58 -11.45
CA ARG A 429 10.52 9.33 -12.24
C ARG A 429 10.82 9.64 -13.70
N SER A 430 11.62 8.80 -14.35
CA SER A 430 11.87 8.83 -15.79
C SER A 430 11.95 7.40 -16.31
N VAL A 431 11.41 7.14 -17.50
CA VAL A 431 11.54 5.82 -18.12
C VAL A 431 12.89 5.71 -18.81
N ARG A 432 13.59 4.61 -18.54
CA ARG A 432 14.85 4.20 -19.18
C ARG A 432 14.65 2.93 -19.96
N VAL A 433 15.47 2.73 -20.98
CA VAL A 433 15.48 1.50 -21.80
C VAL A 433 16.93 1.16 -22.16
N ALA A 434 17.27 -0.11 -22.07
CA ALA A 434 18.53 -0.69 -22.52
C ALA A 434 18.27 -1.96 -23.35
N CYS A 435 19.30 -2.41 -24.05
CA CYS A 435 19.31 -3.61 -24.87
C CYS A 435 20.47 -4.51 -24.40
N TRP A 436 20.17 -5.73 -23.98
CA TRP A 436 21.14 -6.79 -23.82
C TRP A 436 21.36 -7.48 -25.18
N ALA A 437 22.60 -7.43 -25.68
CA ALA A 437 23.04 -8.06 -26.92
C ALA A 437 24.57 -8.20 -26.92
N ASP A 438 25.10 -9.26 -27.53
CA ASP A 438 26.54 -9.54 -27.62
C ASP A 438 27.24 -9.60 -26.23
N ASP A 439 26.55 -10.22 -25.26
CA ASP A 439 26.90 -10.27 -23.82
C ASP A 439 27.16 -8.90 -23.17
N ARG A 440 26.50 -7.84 -23.66
CA ARG A 440 26.68 -6.45 -23.23
C ARG A 440 25.38 -5.67 -23.17
N LEU A 441 25.38 -4.63 -22.32
CA LEU A 441 24.32 -3.63 -22.26
C LEU A 441 24.58 -2.46 -23.19
N TRP A 442 23.56 -2.08 -23.94
CA TRP A 442 23.54 -0.95 -24.86
C TRP A 442 22.41 0.01 -24.47
N ALA A 443 22.73 1.30 -24.33
CA ALA A 443 21.73 2.33 -24.06
C ALA A 443 20.82 2.55 -25.28
N ALA A 444 19.50 2.56 -25.04
CA ALA A 444 18.55 3.08 -26.01
C ALA A 444 18.60 4.63 -26.03
N PRO A 445 18.03 5.27 -27.07
CA PRO A 445 17.80 6.71 -27.07
C PRO A 445 16.94 7.15 -25.88
N ASP A 446 17.11 8.41 -25.44
CA ASP A 446 16.35 8.98 -24.31
C ASP A 446 14.85 9.02 -24.61
N VAL A 447 14.05 8.32 -23.80
CA VAL A 447 12.59 8.26 -23.92
C VAL A 447 11.96 9.66 -23.81
N ALA A 448 12.58 10.62 -23.10
CA ALA A 448 12.05 11.98 -23.06
C ALA A 448 12.02 12.67 -24.44
N SER A 449 12.72 12.17 -25.47
CA SER A 449 12.64 12.70 -26.83
C SER A 449 11.24 12.62 -27.42
N CYS A 450 10.48 11.56 -27.14
CA CYS A 450 9.14 11.33 -27.70
C CYS A 450 8.07 12.29 -27.16
N LEU A 451 8.35 12.93 -26.02
CA LEU A 451 7.43 13.83 -25.32
C LEU A 451 7.58 15.28 -25.83
N PRO A 452 6.48 16.07 -25.87
CA PRO A 452 6.54 17.49 -26.19
C PRO A 452 7.46 18.24 -25.22
N ALA A 453 8.28 19.16 -25.75
CA ALA A 453 9.37 19.82 -25.00
C ALA A 453 8.94 20.40 -23.64
N GLY A 454 7.82 21.14 -23.60
CA GLY A 454 7.24 21.73 -22.37
C GLY A 454 6.62 20.74 -21.36
N SER A 455 6.84 19.44 -21.55
CA SER A 455 6.43 18.36 -20.64
C SER A 455 7.53 17.34 -20.33
N ARG A 456 8.72 17.43 -20.95
CA ARG A 456 9.82 16.45 -20.76
C ARG A 456 10.35 16.36 -19.33
N ASN A 457 10.14 17.40 -18.52
CA ASN A 457 10.53 17.46 -17.11
C ASN A 457 9.47 16.90 -16.14
N ARG A 458 8.37 16.33 -16.64
CA ARG A 458 7.32 15.73 -15.80
C ARG A 458 7.55 14.22 -15.62
N PRO A 459 7.24 13.68 -14.43
CA PRO A 459 7.40 12.26 -14.15
C PRO A 459 6.78 11.33 -15.21
N SER A 460 7.51 10.27 -15.54
CA SER A 460 7.08 9.19 -16.43
C SER A 460 7.41 7.84 -15.80
N ALA A 461 6.45 6.91 -15.76
CA ALA A 461 6.43 5.71 -14.93
C ALA A 461 5.69 4.55 -15.63
N MET A 462 5.58 3.37 -14.99
CA MET A 462 4.85 2.19 -15.47
C MET A 462 5.22 1.79 -16.91
N ALA A 463 6.51 1.60 -17.14
CA ALA A 463 7.03 1.18 -18.44
C ALA A 463 6.52 -0.22 -18.83
N GLY A 464 6.24 -0.41 -20.12
CA GLY A 464 5.90 -1.71 -20.69
C GLY A 464 6.38 -1.81 -22.12
N LEU A 465 7.30 -2.73 -22.39
CA LEU A 465 7.73 -3.09 -23.74
C LEU A 465 6.81 -4.15 -24.37
N ASN A 466 6.71 -4.12 -25.69
CA ASN A 466 6.03 -5.14 -26.49
C ASN A 466 6.65 -5.19 -27.89
N VAL A 467 6.48 -6.29 -28.63
CA VAL A 467 6.96 -6.41 -30.01
C VAL A 467 5.75 -6.63 -30.93
N GLY A 468 5.60 -5.76 -31.92
CA GLY A 468 4.56 -5.88 -32.93
C GLY A 468 4.79 -7.09 -33.86
N SER A 469 3.74 -7.49 -34.58
CA SER A 469 3.82 -8.60 -35.56
C SER A 469 4.74 -8.30 -36.75
N ASP A 470 5.14 -7.03 -36.94
CA ASP A 470 6.19 -6.62 -37.89
C ASP A 470 7.60 -6.61 -37.27
N GLY A 471 7.78 -7.04 -36.02
CA GLY A 471 9.06 -7.04 -35.30
C GLY A 471 9.43 -5.72 -34.62
N ARG A 472 8.56 -4.71 -34.67
CA ARG A 472 8.78 -3.38 -34.09
C ARG A 472 8.72 -3.38 -32.58
N LEU A 473 9.73 -2.81 -31.92
CA LEU A 473 9.67 -2.52 -30.48
C LEU A 473 8.72 -1.35 -30.19
N TRP A 474 7.67 -1.63 -29.42
CA TRP A 474 6.76 -0.66 -28.83
C TRP A 474 7.11 -0.43 -27.36
N LEU A 475 6.89 0.80 -26.88
CA LEU A 475 7.02 1.20 -25.48
C LEU A 475 5.76 1.97 -25.06
N ARG A 476 5.02 1.42 -24.10
CA ARG A 476 3.99 2.15 -23.35
C ARG A 476 4.56 2.66 -22.03
N PHE A 477 4.04 3.77 -21.53
CA PHE A 477 4.31 4.28 -20.18
C PHE A 477 3.20 5.25 -19.72
N ARG A 478 3.10 5.46 -18.40
CA ARG A 478 2.26 6.52 -17.82
C ARG A 478 3.05 7.81 -17.69
N HIS A 479 2.44 8.94 -18.04
CA HIS A 479 3.05 10.27 -17.95
C HIS A 479 2.21 11.24 -17.10
N MET A 480 2.85 12.01 -16.22
CA MET A 480 2.16 12.92 -15.32
C MET A 480 1.62 14.18 -16.03
N VAL A 481 0.34 14.45 -15.84
CA VAL A 481 -0.34 15.69 -16.20
C VAL A 481 -0.74 16.48 -14.96
N GLN A 482 -0.91 17.80 -15.13
CA GLN A 482 -1.22 18.72 -14.04
C GLN A 482 -2.29 19.72 -14.49
N ALA A 483 -3.24 20.02 -13.61
CA ALA A 483 -4.33 20.97 -13.88
C ALA A 483 -3.81 22.42 -13.93
N LYS A 484 -4.46 23.28 -14.72
CA LYS A 484 -4.17 24.73 -14.70
C LYS A 484 -4.61 25.31 -13.34
N ALA A 485 -3.65 25.80 -12.57
CA ALA A 485 -3.88 26.26 -11.21
C ALA A 485 -4.80 27.49 -11.13
N LYS A 486 -5.70 27.50 -10.13
CA LYS A 486 -6.28 28.71 -9.52
C LYS A 486 -5.88 28.76 -8.04
N GLY A 487 -4.61 29.04 -7.76
CA GLY A 487 -4.08 29.14 -6.40
C GLY A 487 -2.85 28.25 -6.16
N ARG A 488 -2.60 27.95 -4.88
CA ARG A 488 -1.30 27.45 -4.36
C ARG A 488 -1.06 25.92 -4.46
N ARG A 489 -2.05 25.12 -4.85
CA ARG A 489 -1.88 23.69 -5.20
C ARG A 489 -2.50 23.44 -6.57
N ALA A 490 -1.81 22.65 -7.41
CA ALA A 490 -2.27 22.24 -8.73
C ALA A 490 -2.31 20.70 -8.78
N SER A 491 -3.51 20.14 -8.95
CA SER A 491 -3.73 18.69 -8.87
C SER A 491 -3.07 17.94 -10.03
N LYS A 492 -2.63 16.71 -9.74
CA LYS A 492 -1.87 15.81 -10.61
C LYS A 492 -2.74 14.61 -11.02
N ALA A 493 -2.55 14.10 -12.23
CA ALA A 493 -3.01 12.78 -12.66
C ALA A 493 -1.96 12.16 -13.60
N TRP A 494 -2.14 10.89 -13.96
CA TRP A 494 -1.31 10.19 -14.94
C TRP A 494 -2.15 9.77 -16.14
N ARG A 495 -1.57 9.74 -17.34
CA ARG A 495 -2.22 9.28 -18.58
C ARG A 495 -1.36 8.21 -19.25
N GLU A 496 -1.96 7.28 -19.98
CA GLU A 496 -1.21 6.34 -20.82
C GLU A 496 -0.66 7.03 -22.07
N VAL A 497 0.58 6.68 -22.42
CA VAL A 497 1.36 7.20 -23.54
C VAL A 497 2.06 6.03 -24.23
N VAL A 498 2.07 6.00 -25.56
CA VAL A 498 2.67 4.92 -26.36
C VAL A 498 3.54 5.48 -27.48
N THR A 499 4.74 4.94 -27.61
CA THR A 499 5.68 5.22 -28.71
C THR A 499 6.24 3.91 -29.26
N HIS A 500 6.99 3.99 -30.35
CA HIS A 500 7.77 2.88 -30.91
C HIS A 500 9.17 3.37 -31.29
N LEU A 501 10.09 2.43 -31.42
CA LEU A 501 11.46 2.69 -31.86
C LEU A 501 11.52 2.90 -33.39
N THR A 502 12.47 3.72 -33.84
CA THR A 502 12.86 3.92 -35.25
C THR A 502 14.38 4.08 -35.36
N ALA A 503 14.89 4.12 -36.60
CA ALA A 503 16.30 4.42 -36.89
C ALA A 503 16.79 5.79 -36.37
N GLN A 504 15.89 6.71 -36.03
CA GLN A 504 16.20 8.04 -35.46
C GLN A 504 15.97 8.12 -33.94
N GLY A 505 15.35 7.10 -33.33
CA GLY A 505 15.04 7.01 -31.90
C GLY A 505 13.57 6.76 -31.63
N TRP A 506 13.06 7.24 -30.49
CA TRP A 506 11.63 7.10 -30.17
C TRP A 506 10.78 8.07 -30.99
N ALA A 507 9.77 7.54 -31.69
CA ALA A 507 8.79 8.33 -32.43
C ALA A 507 7.99 9.25 -31.50
N THR A 508 7.38 10.32 -32.05
CA THR A 508 6.47 11.20 -31.29
C THR A 508 5.37 10.37 -30.61
N ALA A 509 5.22 10.51 -29.30
CA ALA A 509 4.36 9.61 -28.55
C ALA A 509 2.86 9.92 -28.71
N ASN A 510 2.08 8.87 -28.96
CA ASN A 510 0.64 8.89 -28.94
C ASN A 510 0.14 8.92 -27.50
N ILE A 511 -0.88 9.73 -27.23
CA ILE A 511 -1.53 9.81 -25.92
C ILE A 511 -2.86 9.06 -26.03
N LEU A 512 -3.10 8.07 -25.18
CA LEU A 512 -4.38 7.35 -25.22
C LEU A 512 -5.51 8.26 -24.69
N PRO A 513 -6.65 8.36 -25.39
CA PRO A 513 -7.77 9.18 -24.94
C PRO A 513 -8.38 8.63 -23.65
N ALA A 514 -9.01 9.49 -22.85
CA ALA A 514 -9.75 9.08 -21.65
C ALA A 514 -8.93 8.27 -20.62
N SER A 515 -7.58 8.30 -20.68
CA SER A 515 -6.67 7.45 -19.88
C SER A 515 -6.23 8.06 -18.54
N GLN A 516 -6.87 9.14 -18.09
CA GLN A 516 -6.48 9.91 -16.91
C GLN A 516 -6.82 9.17 -15.60
N GLY A 517 -5.81 8.86 -14.79
CA GLY A 517 -6.03 8.26 -13.46
C GLY A 517 -4.85 8.30 -12.50
N ARG A 518 -4.90 7.44 -11.49
CA ARG A 518 -3.80 7.14 -10.54
C ARG A 518 -2.54 6.56 -11.24
N ILE A 519 -1.43 6.38 -10.55
CA ILE A 519 -0.21 5.79 -11.13
C ILE A 519 -0.29 4.26 -11.20
N SER A 520 -0.83 3.58 -10.18
CA SER A 520 -0.96 2.11 -10.10
C SER A 520 -2.04 1.47 -11.00
N VAL A 521 -2.42 2.13 -12.10
CA VAL A 521 -3.26 1.52 -13.13
C VAL A 521 -2.38 0.80 -14.13
N PHE A 522 -2.68 -0.48 -14.36
CA PHE A 522 -1.89 -1.34 -15.23
C PHE A 522 -2.64 -1.60 -16.54
N SER A 523 -2.12 -1.05 -17.64
CA SER A 523 -2.48 -1.48 -18.99
C SER A 523 -1.66 -2.70 -19.44
N ARG A 524 -2.16 -3.40 -20.47
CA ARG A 524 -1.47 -4.45 -21.21
C ARG A 524 -1.66 -4.25 -22.71
N THR A 525 -0.79 -4.88 -23.47
CA THR A 525 -0.68 -4.71 -24.92
C THR A 525 -0.61 -6.07 -25.62
N ALA A 526 -1.23 -6.17 -26.79
CA ALA A 526 -1.08 -7.30 -27.69
C ALA A 526 -0.75 -6.81 -29.12
N ALA A 527 0.14 -7.52 -29.80
CA ALA A 527 0.43 -7.27 -31.21
C ALA A 527 -0.83 -7.51 -32.05
N ALA A 528 -1.17 -6.56 -32.92
CA ALA A 528 -2.25 -6.76 -33.89
C ALA A 528 -1.71 -7.43 -35.16
N GLY A 529 -2.52 -8.27 -35.81
CA GLY A 529 -2.13 -8.98 -37.04
C GLY A 529 -1.87 -8.07 -38.25
N ASP A 530 -2.25 -6.80 -38.18
CA ASP A 530 -1.99 -5.77 -39.19
C ASP A 530 -0.67 -5.00 -38.98
N GLY A 531 0.09 -5.32 -37.93
CA GLY A 531 1.30 -4.58 -37.50
C GLY A 531 1.03 -3.40 -36.57
N GLY A 532 -0.23 -3.16 -36.19
CA GLY A 532 -0.60 -2.25 -35.12
C GLY A 532 -0.42 -2.85 -33.72
N LEU A 533 -0.94 -2.14 -32.73
CA LEU A 533 -0.90 -2.54 -31.32
C LEU A 533 -2.28 -2.37 -30.68
N TRP A 534 -2.82 -3.44 -30.09
CA TRP A 534 -3.95 -3.34 -29.18
C TRP A 534 -3.45 -3.00 -27.77
N ILE A 535 -4.15 -2.12 -27.07
CA ILE A 535 -3.88 -1.78 -25.67
C ILE A 535 -5.20 -1.70 -24.88
N ALA A 536 -5.31 -2.50 -23.83
CA ALA A 536 -6.38 -2.38 -22.83
C ALA A 536 -5.83 -1.67 -21.59
N TYR A 537 -6.60 -0.73 -21.05
CA TYR A 537 -6.19 0.16 -19.98
C TYR A 537 -7.40 0.63 -19.17
N SER A 538 -7.20 1.01 -17.92
CA SER A 538 -8.26 1.59 -17.10
C SER A 538 -8.09 3.09 -16.85
N SER A 539 -9.15 3.71 -16.37
CA SER A 539 -9.22 5.14 -16.06
C SER A 539 -10.17 5.35 -14.89
N ASP A 540 -9.74 6.03 -13.82
CA ASP A 540 -10.65 6.50 -12.75
C ASP A 540 -11.34 7.83 -13.13
N ALA A 541 -11.07 8.30 -14.34
CA ALA A 541 -11.84 9.30 -15.07
C ALA A 541 -11.85 10.69 -14.43
N ARG A 542 -10.74 11.06 -13.77
CA ARG A 542 -10.50 12.38 -13.17
C ARG A 542 -10.66 13.52 -14.18
N ALA A 543 -11.53 14.49 -13.87
CA ALA A 543 -11.72 15.67 -14.70
C ALA A 543 -10.49 16.62 -14.71
N PRO A 544 -10.09 17.22 -15.85
CA PRO A 544 -8.96 18.16 -15.91
C PRO A 544 -9.09 19.46 -15.10
N SER A 545 -10.30 19.79 -14.65
CA SER A 545 -10.56 20.86 -13.68
C SER A 545 -10.24 20.46 -12.24
N ASN A 546 -10.22 19.16 -11.94
CA ASN A 546 -9.98 18.61 -10.62
C ASN A 546 -9.42 17.17 -10.68
N TYR A 547 -8.11 17.04 -10.88
CA TYR A 547 -7.46 15.73 -10.95
C TYR A 547 -7.38 14.94 -9.61
N HIS A 548 -7.86 15.48 -8.48
CA HIS A 548 -7.79 14.77 -7.19
C HIS A 548 -9.06 13.97 -6.84
N ARG A 549 -10.08 13.98 -7.70
CA ARG A 549 -11.31 13.19 -7.48
C ARG A 549 -11.46 12.13 -8.59
N PRO A 550 -11.56 10.82 -8.24
CA PRO A 550 -12.07 9.84 -9.18
C PRO A 550 -13.54 10.12 -9.48
N ILE A 551 -14.05 9.60 -10.58
CA ILE A 551 -15.47 9.66 -10.90
C ILE A 551 -16.01 8.26 -11.19
N GLN A 552 -15.41 7.54 -12.15
CA GLN A 552 -15.70 6.12 -12.38
C GLN A 552 -14.45 5.39 -12.88
N ASP A 553 -13.91 4.48 -12.07
CA ASP A 553 -13.00 3.42 -12.53
C ASP A 553 -13.66 2.61 -13.66
N SER A 554 -13.12 2.73 -14.86
CA SER A 554 -13.65 2.19 -16.12
C SER A 554 -12.54 1.52 -16.94
N ALA A 555 -12.83 0.40 -17.60
CA ALA A 555 -11.96 -0.30 -18.53
C ALA A 555 -12.19 0.14 -19.98
N LEU A 556 -11.09 0.39 -20.69
CA LEU A 556 -11.02 0.85 -22.08
C LEU A 556 -10.12 -0.05 -22.92
N VAL A 557 -10.31 0.00 -24.23
CA VAL A 557 -9.42 -0.62 -25.22
C VAL A 557 -9.26 0.30 -26.43
N ALA A 558 -8.03 0.41 -26.95
CA ALA A 558 -7.69 1.11 -28.18
C ALA A 558 -6.85 0.23 -29.11
N HIS A 559 -6.93 0.51 -30.41
CA HIS A 559 -6.03 -0.01 -31.44
C HIS A 559 -5.22 1.15 -31.99
N LEU A 560 -3.90 1.05 -31.90
CA LEU A 560 -2.98 1.96 -32.57
C LEU A 560 -2.63 1.33 -33.93
N PRO A 561 -2.83 2.03 -35.05
CA PRO A 561 -2.53 1.49 -36.37
C PRO A 561 -1.03 1.26 -36.55
N LYS A 562 -0.68 0.38 -37.50
CA LYS A 562 0.70 0.20 -37.94
C LYS A 562 1.29 1.54 -38.41
N PRO A 563 2.46 1.98 -37.93
CA PRO A 563 3.13 3.17 -38.45
C PRO A 563 3.71 2.91 -39.85
N ASP A 564 3.57 3.89 -40.75
CA ASP A 564 4.02 3.81 -42.15
C ASP A 564 5.54 3.67 -42.34
N VAL A 565 6.33 3.92 -41.28
CA VAL A 565 7.79 3.70 -41.28
C VAL A 565 8.12 2.25 -40.92
N PRO A 566 9.11 1.60 -41.58
CA PRO A 566 9.50 0.24 -41.25
C PRO A 566 10.09 0.14 -39.82
N PRO A 567 10.03 -1.05 -39.19
CA PRO A 567 10.75 -1.32 -37.95
C PRO A 567 12.26 -1.13 -38.17
N ALA A 568 12.93 -0.43 -37.25
CA ALA A 568 14.37 -0.24 -37.32
C ALA A 568 14.97 0.08 -35.94
N THR A 569 16.11 -0.54 -35.64
CA THR A 569 16.92 -0.26 -34.44
C THR A 569 17.92 0.86 -34.76
N PRO A 570 17.98 1.95 -33.98
CA PRO A 570 18.96 3.02 -34.17
C PRO A 570 20.35 2.56 -33.73
N LYS A 571 21.41 3.31 -34.11
CA LYS A 571 22.76 3.03 -33.61
C LYS A 571 22.83 3.27 -32.10
N LEU A 572 22.87 2.18 -31.34
CA LEU A 572 23.01 2.22 -29.88
C LEU A 572 24.43 2.61 -29.44
N GLN A 573 24.55 3.00 -28.17
CA GLN A 573 25.82 3.30 -27.51
C GLN A 573 26.01 2.32 -26.34
N PRO A 574 27.23 2.03 -25.87
CA PRO A 574 27.44 1.25 -24.65
C PRO A 574 26.68 1.88 -23.47
N TYR A 575 25.98 1.08 -22.68
CA TYR A 575 25.30 1.60 -21.50
C TYR A 575 26.31 2.07 -20.45
N GLN A 576 26.00 3.19 -19.79
CA GLN A 576 26.76 3.73 -18.66
C GLN A 576 25.76 4.02 -17.53
N PRO A 577 25.92 3.42 -16.34
CA PRO A 577 25.11 3.76 -15.17
C PRO A 577 25.22 5.25 -14.81
N PRO A 578 24.15 5.88 -14.30
CA PRO A 578 24.15 7.28 -13.92
C PRO A 578 25.03 7.52 -12.68
N SER A 579 25.95 8.48 -12.76
CA SER A 579 26.78 8.89 -11.61
C SER A 579 25.92 9.40 -10.44
N PRO A 580 26.25 9.06 -9.17
CA PRO A 580 25.53 9.56 -8.01
C PRO A 580 25.67 11.09 -7.83
N PRO A 581 24.73 11.77 -7.15
CA PRO A 581 24.82 13.20 -6.87
C PRO A 581 26.01 13.52 -5.96
N ALA A 582 26.96 14.34 -6.44
CA ALA A 582 28.23 14.61 -5.74
C ALA A 582 28.14 15.24 -4.33
N ALA A 583 26.95 15.64 -3.88
CA ALA A 583 26.69 16.23 -2.57
C ALA A 583 25.85 15.34 -1.63
N ILE A 584 25.49 14.12 -2.05
CA ILE A 584 24.72 13.16 -1.24
C ILE A 584 25.51 11.84 -1.15
N PRO A 585 25.84 11.35 0.05
CA PRO A 585 26.53 10.07 0.19
C PRO A 585 25.57 8.91 -0.06
N ALA A 586 26.10 7.80 -0.59
CA ALA A 586 25.36 6.54 -0.68
C ALA A 586 24.94 6.07 0.73
N TRP A 587 23.73 5.49 0.82
CA TRP A 587 23.14 5.09 2.09
C TRP A 587 23.87 3.88 2.73
N ASN A 588 24.05 3.90 4.06
CA ASN A 588 24.71 2.81 4.79
C ASN A 588 23.73 1.71 5.20
N ALA A 589 23.21 0.99 4.20
CA ALA A 589 22.24 -0.11 4.39
C ALA A 589 22.77 -1.24 5.29
N ARG A 590 24.10 -1.42 5.40
CA ARG A 590 24.70 -2.41 6.31
C ARG A 590 24.49 -2.02 7.79
N ARG A 591 24.78 -0.77 8.16
CA ARG A 591 24.57 -0.26 9.53
C ARG A 591 23.09 -0.27 9.91
N GLU A 592 22.22 0.10 8.96
CA GLU A 592 20.77 0.05 9.13
C GLU A 592 20.31 -1.38 9.46
N ARG A 593 20.67 -2.38 8.64
CA ARG A 593 20.32 -3.80 8.89
C ARG A 593 20.79 -4.29 10.26
N GLU A 594 21.99 -3.90 10.70
CA GLU A 594 22.48 -4.21 12.05
C GLU A 594 21.60 -3.59 13.15
N GLN A 595 21.07 -2.37 12.96
CA GLN A 595 20.14 -1.73 13.89
C GLN A 595 18.74 -2.37 13.86
N VAL A 596 18.23 -2.73 12.69
CA VAL A 596 16.93 -3.43 12.58
C VAL A 596 17.00 -4.79 13.25
N ALA A 597 18.08 -5.56 13.01
CA ALA A 597 18.32 -6.83 13.68
C ALA A 597 18.40 -6.67 15.21
N ALA A 598 19.07 -5.63 15.71
CA ALA A 598 19.15 -5.35 17.14
C ALA A 598 17.78 -5.08 17.78
N ILE A 599 16.90 -4.30 17.13
CA ILE A 599 15.51 -4.10 17.60
C ILE A 599 14.74 -5.43 17.57
N ARG A 600 14.78 -6.16 16.46
CA ARG A 600 14.06 -7.45 16.27
C ARG A 600 14.51 -8.54 17.25
N ALA A 601 15.72 -8.43 17.80
CA ALA A 601 16.26 -9.32 18.83
C ALA A 601 15.74 -9.03 20.25
N VAL A 602 15.20 -7.83 20.54
CA VAL A 602 14.74 -7.47 21.89
C VAL A 602 13.61 -8.39 22.35
N ARG A 603 13.75 -8.95 23.55
CA ARG A 603 12.69 -9.66 24.28
C ARG A 603 12.56 -9.06 25.67
N GLU A 604 11.33 -8.87 26.12
CA GLU A 604 10.98 -8.29 27.41
C GLU A 604 9.82 -9.06 28.03
N GLU A 605 9.88 -9.34 29.33
CA GLU A 605 8.76 -9.93 30.05
C GLU A 605 7.83 -8.83 30.56
N ILE A 606 6.56 -8.86 30.15
CA ILE A 606 5.54 -7.87 30.53
C ILE A 606 4.29 -8.66 30.93
N GLY A 607 3.83 -8.50 32.17
CA GLY A 607 2.68 -9.26 32.70
C GLY A 607 2.85 -10.79 32.69
N GLY A 608 4.10 -11.29 32.75
CA GLY A 608 4.42 -12.72 32.61
C GLY A 608 4.41 -13.26 31.16
N ALA A 609 4.18 -12.40 30.16
CA ALA A 609 4.24 -12.77 28.74
C ALA A 609 5.57 -12.31 28.09
N PRO A 610 6.19 -13.15 27.23
CA PRO A 610 7.40 -12.79 26.50
C PRO A 610 7.05 -11.91 25.29
N MET A 611 7.25 -10.61 25.42
CA MET A 611 7.04 -9.63 24.37
C MET A 611 8.29 -9.41 23.51
N ARG A 612 8.08 -8.95 22.28
CA ARG A 612 9.10 -8.44 21.37
C ARG A 612 8.71 -7.04 20.89
N ILE A 613 9.70 -6.24 20.48
CA ILE A 613 9.42 -5.01 19.72
C ILE A 613 8.99 -5.40 18.30
N VAL A 614 7.99 -4.69 17.78
CA VAL A 614 7.71 -4.53 16.35
C VAL A 614 7.75 -3.03 15.99
N ARG A 615 8.31 -2.69 14.83
CA ARG A 615 8.47 -1.32 14.31
C ARG A 615 7.50 -1.04 13.17
N GLY A 616 6.90 0.14 13.14
CA GLY A 616 6.01 0.54 12.05
C GLY A 616 5.76 2.04 11.93
N ASP A 617 4.93 2.40 10.97
CA ASP A 617 4.50 3.77 10.67
C ASP A 617 2.96 3.80 10.53
N LEU A 618 2.32 4.67 11.31
CA LEU A 618 0.86 4.74 11.48
C LEU A 618 0.26 5.99 10.80
N HIS A 619 0.99 6.62 9.87
CA HIS A 619 0.47 7.77 9.13
C HIS A 619 1.12 7.90 7.75
N ARG A 620 0.42 7.45 6.70
CA ARG A 620 0.89 7.55 5.30
C ARG A 620 -0.25 7.68 4.29
N HIS A 621 -0.07 8.64 3.38
CA HIS A 621 -0.91 8.80 2.19
C HIS A 621 -0.24 8.23 0.94
N THR A 622 -1.05 8.08 -0.10
CA THR A 622 -0.69 7.62 -1.44
C THR A 622 -1.47 8.41 -2.50
N GLU A 623 -1.37 7.98 -3.75
CA GLU A 623 -2.23 8.35 -4.88
C GLU A 623 -3.75 8.28 -4.65
N LEU A 624 -4.19 7.57 -3.60
CA LEU A 624 -5.59 7.43 -3.19
C LEU A 624 -6.05 8.59 -2.28
N SER A 625 -5.14 9.40 -1.71
CA SER A 625 -5.50 10.62 -1.00
C SER A 625 -5.83 11.77 -1.97
N TRP A 626 -6.83 12.58 -1.59
CA TRP A 626 -7.32 13.70 -2.39
C TRP A 626 -6.44 14.96 -2.30
N ASP A 627 -5.55 15.10 -1.32
CA ASP A 627 -4.88 16.38 -1.03
C ASP A 627 -3.53 16.54 -1.75
N VAL A 628 -2.78 15.44 -1.86
CA VAL A 628 -1.56 15.26 -2.66
C VAL A 628 -1.83 14.67 -4.04
N GLY A 629 -2.87 13.84 -4.15
CA GLY A 629 -3.13 13.01 -5.33
C GLY A 629 -1.96 12.06 -5.63
N PRO A 630 -1.76 11.63 -6.88
CA PRO A 630 -0.62 10.82 -7.30
C PRO A 630 0.65 11.69 -7.42
N GLY A 631 0.99 12.32 -6.31
CA GLY A 631 2.06 13.28 -6.12
C GLY A 631 3.24 12.68 -5.35
N ASN A 632 3.77 13.42 -4.38
CA ASN A 632 5.07 13.14 -3.76
C ASN A 632 5.09 11.89 -2.87
N ASP A 633 3.93 11.33 -2.53
CA ASP A 633 3.77 10.27 -1.53
C ASP A 633 3.74 8.86 -2.15
N GLY A 634 3.63 8.77 -3.48
CA GLY A 634 3.77 7.53 -4.26
C GLY A 634 2.45 6.79 -4.51
N SER A 635 2.57 5.62 -5.14
CA SER A 635 1.52 4.62 -5.25
C SER A 635 1.36 3.82 -3.96
N PHE A 636 0.27 3.05 -3.83
CA PHE A 636 0.19 2.07 -2.73
C PHE A 636 1.28 0.98 -2.85
N LEU A 637 1.77 0.70 -4.06
CA LEU A 637 2.86 -0.25 -4.29
C LEU A 637 4.23 0.31 -3.86
N ASP A 638 4.46 1.61 -4.08
CA ASP A 638 5.63 2.31 -3.52
C ASP A 638 5.60 2.25 -1.98
N PHE A 639 4.42 2.39 -1.36
CA PHE A 639 4.24 2.22 0.08
C PHE A 639 4.65 0.81 0.55
N TYR A 640 4.20 -0.26 -0.10
CA TYR A 640 4.57 -1.63 0.32
C TYR A 640 6.05 -1.94 0.09
N ARG A 641 6.64 -1.54 -1.05
CA ARG A 641 8.10 -1.60 -1.26
C ARG A 641 8.88 -0.86 -0.16
N TYR A 642 8.43 0.35 0.20
CA TYR A 642 9.04 1.15 1.26
C TYR A 642 8.95 0.47 2.63
N MET A 643 7.76 -0.03 3.00
CA MET A 643 7.56 -0.64 4.32
C MET A 643 8.32 -1.95 4.45
N ILE A 644 8.24 -2.84 3.46
CA ILE A 644 8.74 -4.23 3.59
C ILE A 644 10.27 -4.28 3.48
N ASP A 645 10.87 -3.49 2.58
CA ASP A 645 12.29 -3.60 2.24
C ASP A 645 13.09 -2.32 2.55
N VAL A 646 12.63 -1.12 2.15
CA VAL A 646 13.44 0.13 2.30
C VAL A 646 13.54 0.62 3.74
N ALA A 647 12.52 0.40 4.55
CA ALA A 647 12.51 0.76 5.97
C ALA A 647 12.33 -0.47 6.88
N GLU A 648 12.36 -1.68 6.30
CA GLU A 648 12.20 -3.00 6.95
C GLU A 648 11.20 -3.01 8.12
N MET A 649 10.06 -2.36 7.99
CA MET A 649 9.05 -2.27 9.05
C MET A 649 8.43 -3.65 9.30
N ASP A 650 8.08 -3.92 10.55
CA ASP A 650 7.34 -5.13 10.95
C ASP A 650 5.82 -4.94 10.77
N PHE A 651 5.33 -3.70 10.82
CA PHE A 651 3.92 -3.35 10.59
C PHE A 651 3.75 -1.95 9.97
N GLY A 652 2.56 -1.63 9.50
CA GLY A 652 2.24 -0.28 9.02
C GLY A 652 0.80 -0.14 8.55
N ALA A 653 0.40 1.06 8.13
CA ALA A 653 -0.93 1.30 7.58
C ALA A 653 -0.92 2.33 6.45
N LEU A 654 -1.70 2.04 5.40
CA LEU A 654 -2.24 3.08 4.54
C LEU A 654 -3.26 3.87 5.37
N THR A 655 -3.17 5.20 5.37
CA THR A 655 -4.10 6.08 6.10
C THR A 655 -4.69 7.15 5.19
N ASP A 656 -4.87 6.87 3.90
CA ASP A 656 -5.46 7.81 2.94
C ASP A 656 -6.76 8.45 3.45
N HIS A 657 -6.87 9.78 3.30
CA HIS A 657 -7.99 10.60 3.74
C HIS A 657 -9.36 9.96 3.44
N GLN A 658 -10.11 9.61 4.49
CA GLN A 658 -11.41 8.93 4.46
C GLN A 658 -11.46 7.68 3.56
N GLY A 659 -10.38 6.88 3.54
CA GLY A 659 -10.27 5.64 2.78
C GLY A 659 -10.40 5.86 1.28
N GLY A 660 -9.82 6.95 0.77
CA GLY A 660 -10.04 7.41 -0.60
C GLY A 660 -11.27 8.31 -0.77
N GLY A 661 -11.56 9.18 0.21
CA GLY A 661 -12.61 10.19 0.11
C GLY A 661 -14.04 9.63 0.11
N HIS A 662 -14.31 8.56 0.86
CA HIS A 662 -15.58 7.80 0.84
C HIS A 662 -15.86 7.03 -0.47
N TYR A 663 -14.91 6.92 -1.39
CA TYR A 663 -15.06 6.14 -2.61
C TYR A 663 -14.96 4.63 -2.27
N LYS A 664 -16.10 3.92 -2.26
CA LYS A 664 -16.19 2.51 -1.79
C LYS A 664 -15.12 1.59 -2.38
N TYR A 665 -14.84 1.75 -3.68
CA TYR A 665 -13.83 0.97 -4.39
C TYR A 665 -12.42 1.21 -3.85
N TRP A 666 -12.05 2.46 -3.53
CA TRP A 666 -10.71 2.77 -3.01
C TRP A 666 -10.52 2.26 -1.58
N TRP A 667 -11.55 2.33 -0.73
CA TRP A 667 -11.45 1.73 0.61
C TRP A 667 -11.28 0.21 0.56
N TRP A 668 -12.04 -0.47 -0.31
CA TRP A 668 -11.87 -1.90 -0.53
C TRP A 668 -10.52 -2.23 -1.18
N LEU A 669 -9.98 -1.38 -2.07
CA LEU A 669 -8.65 -1.55 -2.68
C LEU A 669 -7.53 -1.39 -1.64
N THR A 670 -7.64 -0.40 -0.73
CA THR A 670 -6.78 -0.28 0.45
C THR A 670 -6.81 -1.57 1.27
N GLN A 671 -7.99 -2.09 1.60
CA GLN A 671 -8.13 -3.35 2.35
C GLN A 671 -7.58 -4.57 1.58
N LYS A 672 -7.79 -4.66 0.26
CA LYS A 672 -7.22 -5.71 -0.60
C LYS A 672 -5.69 -5.65 -0.58
N SER A 673 -5.11 -4.45 -0.71
CA SER A 673 -3.65 -4.28 -0.71
C SER A 673 -3.03 -4.65 0.64
N ALA A 674 -3.72 -4.39 1.75
CA ALA A 674 -3.34 -4.87 3.07
C ALA A 674 -3.48 -6.41 3.22
N ASP A 675 -4.14 -7.11 2.30
CA ASP A 675 -4.20 -8.57 2.27
C ASP A 675 -3.25 -9.19 1.24
N LEU A 676 -2.91 -8.49 0.15
CA LEU A 676 -1.86 -8.91 -0.80
C LEU A 676 -0.47 -8.97 -0.14
N PHE A 677 -0.22 -8.06 0.80
CA PHE A 677 1.06 -7.92 1.51
C PHE A 677 0.96 -8.30 3.00
N TYR A 678 0.06 -9.22 3.35
CA TYR A 678 0.00 -9.80 4.69
C TYR A 678 1.01 -10.96 4.80
N LEU A 679 2.23 -10.65 5.25
CA LEU A 679 3.38 -11.56 5.28
C LEU A 679 3.89 -11.82 6.71
N PRO A 680 3.07 -12.35 7.64
CA PRO A 680 3.49 -12.54 9.02
C PRO A 680 4.51 -13.70 9.16
N PRO A 681 5.50 -13.59 10.07
CA PRO A 681 5.80 -12.45 10.95
C PRO A 681 6.67 -11.33 10.33
N ARG A 682 7.11 -11.39 9.06
CA ARG A 682 7.92 -10.31 8.43
C ARG A 682 7.20 -8.96 8.41
N PHE A 683 5.99 -8.88 7.87
CA PHE A 683 5.25 -7.63 7.73
C PHE A 683 3.73 -7.81 7.92
N VAL A 684 3.15 -6.93 8.75
CA VAL A 684 1.72 -6.94 9.12
C VAL A 684 1.09 -5.57 8.85
N PRO A 685 0.43 -5.38 7.69
CA PRO A 685 -0.34 -4.17 7.43
C PRO A 685 -1.67 -4.16 8.20
N LEU A 686 -2.01 -3.05 8.84
CA LEU A 686 -3.30 -2.81 9.48
C LEU A 686 -4.31 -2.21 8.48
N TYR A 687 -5.61 -2.42 8.72
CA TYR A 687 -6.66 -1.72 7.97
C TYR A 687 -6.82 -0.31 8.54
N GLY A 688 -6.34 0.71 7.83
CA GLY A 688 -6.29 2.09 8.31
C GLY A 688 -6.95 3.12 7.38
N TYR A 689 -7.40 4.24 7.94
CA TYR A 689 -7.75 5.46 7.18
C TYR A 689 -7.60 6.72 8.05
N GLU A 690 -7.28 7.87 7.47
CA GLU A 690 -7.36 9.15 8.17
C GLU A 690 -8.80 9.67 8.20
N ARG A 691 -9.27 10.09 9.37
CA ARG A 691 -10.48 10.88 9.55
C ARG A 691 -10.15 12.35 9.86
N SER A 692 -10.14 13.15 8.81
CA SER A 692 -9.70 14.55 8.78
C SER A 692 -10.73 15.55 9.33
N ALA A 693 -11.00 15.60 10.64
CA ALA A 693 -11.87 16.62 11.23
C ALA A 693 -11.06 17.87 11.63
N LYS A 694 -11.35 19.06 11.09
CA LYS A 694 -10.57 20.28 11.39
C LYS A 694 -10.49 20.61 12.89
N PHE A 695 -9.49 21.41 13.24
CA PHE A 695 -9.45 22.12 14.52
C PHE A 695 -10.78 22.85 14.78
N PRO A 696 -11.39 22.74 15.97
CA PRO A 696 -10.84 22.17 17.21
C PRO A 696 -11.05 20.66 17.42
N ASN A 697 -11.79 19.97 16.55
CA ASN A 697 -12.12 18.56 16.76
C ASN A 697 -10.88 17.67 16.55
N GLY A 698 -10.13 17.90 15.47
CA GLY A 698 -8.82 17.32 15.19
C GLY A 698 -8.84 16.02 14.38
N HIS A 699 -7.82 15.89 13.54
CA HIS A 699 -7.60 14.73 12.69
C HIS A 699 -7.18 13.50 13.52
N ARG A 700 -7.59 12.32 13.05
CA ARG A 700 -7.33 11.02 13.70
C ARG A 700 -7.07 9.95 12.64
N ASN A 701 -6.04 9.13 12.81
CA ASN A 701 -5.95 7.87 12.05
C ASN A 701 -6.72 6.78 12.77
N ILE A 702 -7.52 6.03 12.03
CA ILE A 702 -8.45 5.02 12.53
C ILE A 702 -7.96 3.64 12.08
N PHE A 703 -7.92 2.67 12.98
CA PHE A 703 -7.39 1.32 12.70
C PHE A 703 -8.31 0.20 13.19
N HIS A 704 -8.36 -0.88 12.41
CA HIS A 704 -9.05 -2.12 12.73
C HIS A 704 -8.17 -3.35 12.47
N ALA A 705 -8.27 -4.36 13.33
CA ALA A 705 -7.59 -5.65 13.13
C ALA A 705 -8.32 -6.55 12.12
N ARG A 706 -9.64 -6.34 11.98
CA ARG A 706 -10.56 -7.10 11.12
C ARG A 706 -10.94 -6.32 9.87
N ARG A 707 -11.15 -7.02 8.75
CA ARG A 707 -11.51 -6.45 7.44
C ARG A 707 -12.99 -6.05 7.38
N GLY A 708 -13.40 -5.34 6.34
CA GLY A 708 -14.82 -5.05 6.04
C GLY A 708 -15.48 -3.98 6.90
N VAL A 709 -14.79 -3.43 7.92
CA VAL A 709 -15.30 -2.29 8.69
C VAL A 709 -15.41 -1.05 7.78
N PRO A 710 -16.54 -0.32 7.74
CA PRO A 710 -16.69 0.85 6.87
C PRO A 710 -15.98 2.09 7.44
N VAL A 711 -15.57 3.00 6.55
CA VAL A 711 -15.13 4.37 6.90
C VAL A 711 -16.26 5.11 7.61
N PHE A 712 -16.00 5.66 8.81
CA PHE A 712 -17.02 6.32 9.61
C PHE A 712 -17.30 7.75 9.10
N PRO A 713 -18.53 8.03 8.60
CA PRO A 713 -18.83 9.31 7.94
C PRO A 713 -18.83 10.49 8.90
N PHE A 714 -18.65 11.69 8.34
CA PHE A 714 -18.81 12.95 9.06
C PHE A 714 -20.29 13.22 9.37
N GLN A 715 -20.59 13.49 10.64
CA GLN A 715 -21.94 13.77 11.13
C GLN A 715 -22.20 15.28 11.01
N LEU A 716 -23.10 15.68 10.12
CA LEU A 716 -23.33 17.09 9.74
C LEU A 716 -24.62 17.67 10.33
N ARG A 717 -24.62 18.98 10.58
CA ARG A 717 -25.78 19.73 11.09
C ARG A 717 -26.92 19.75 10.04
N LEU A 718 -28.16 19.67 10.51
CA LEU A 718 -29.34 19.58 9.63
C LEU A 718 -29.41 20.77 8.66
N GLY A 719 -29.47 20.47 7.36
CA GLY A 719 -29.50 21.47 6.28
C GLY A 719 -28.14 21.79 5.66
N GLU A 720 -27.04 21.43 6.34
CA GLU A 720 -25.72 21.39 5.70
C GLU A 720 -25.67 20.23 4.68
N THR A 721 -24.96 20.44 3.57
CA THR A 721 -24.75 19.38 2.57
C THR A 721 -23.27 19.09 2.41
N GLY A 722 -22.88 17.84 2.69
CA GLY A 722 -21.49 17.40 2.59
C GLY A 722 -21.02 17.33 1.15
N VAL A 723 -20.40 18.40 0.66
CA VAL A 723 -19.75 18.44 -0.67
C VAL A 723 -18.45 17.65 -0.63
N PHE A 724 -18.56 16.33 -0.77
CA PHE A 724 -17.45 15.35 -0.82
C PHE A 724 -16.31 15.70 0.17
N PRO A 725 -16.61 15.82 1.48
CA PRO A 725 -15.67 16.39 2.44
C PRO A 725 -14.63 15.35 2.83
N GLY A 726 -13.55 15.28 2.06
CA GLY A 726 -12.30 14.67 2.52
C GLY A 726 -11.69 15.37 3.74
N VAL A 727 -12.27 16.48 4.19
CA VAL A 727 -12.03 17.14 5.49
C VAL A 727 -13.35 17.62 6.09
N GLY A 728 -13.67 17.18 7.30
CA GLY A 728 -14.81 17.66 8.09
C GLY A 728 -14.55 19.06 8.63
N SER A 729 -15.55 19.93 8.61
CA SER A 729 -15.43 21.36 8.89
C SER A 729 -16.48 21.86 9.89
N ASP A 730 -16.66 23.16 10.00
CA ASP A 730 -17.64 23.87 10.82
C ASP A 730 -19.08 23.31 10.69
N ALA A 731 -19.40 22.61 9.59
CA ALA A 731 -20.67 21.92 9.36
C ALA A 731 -20.92 20.68 10.24
N LEU A 732 -19.90 20.17 10.96
CA LEU A 732 -20.01 19.03 11.86
C LEU A 732 -20.97 19.31 13.05
N VAL A 733 -21.59 18.25 13.57
CA VAL A 733 -22.29 18.28 14.87
C VAL A 733 -21.31 18.23 16.04
N GLU A 734 -21.70 18.79 17.18
CA GLU A 734 -20.86 18.90 18.38
C GLU A 734 -20.35 17.55 18.92
N ASN A 735 -21.14 16.48 18.75
CA ASN A 735 -20.81 15.13 19.22
C ASN A 735 -20.22 14.20 18.12
N ASP A 736 -19.76 14.74 16.98
CA ASP A 736 -19.19 13.94 15.87
C ASP A 736 -18.05 13.00 16.34
N THR A 737 -17.14 13.48 17.18
CA THR A 737 -16.04 12.70 17.77
C THR A 737 -16.57 11.57 18.68
N LYS A 738 -17.62 11.82 19.44
CA LYS A 738 -18.18 10.85 20.40
C LYS A 738 -18.93 9.73 19.67
N LEU A 739 -19.64 10.08 18.59
CA LEU A 739 -20.29 9.10 17.71
C LEU A 739 -19.25 8.22 16.96
N LEU A 740 -18.07 8.76 16.65
CA LEU A 740 -16.91 7.97 16.23
C LEU A 740 -16.45 7.02 17.34
N TYR A 741 -16.26 7.49 18.58
CA TYR A 741 -15.82 6.63 19.68
C TYR A 741 -16.80 5.49 19.95
N GLU A 742 -18.12 5.75 19.97
CA GLU A 742 -19.13 4.68 20.04
C GLU A 742 -18.99 3.66 18.89
N PHE A 743 -18.69 4.12 17.67
CA PHE A 743 -18.46 3.23 16.52
C PHE A 743 -17.20 2.38 16.69
N LEU A 744 -16.13 2.94 17.28
CA LEU A 744 -14.91 2.19 17.57
C LEU A 744 -15.13 1.13 18.65
N HIS A 745 -15.87 1.45 19.73
CA HIS A 745 -16.31 0.47 20.72
C HIS A 745 -17.11 -0.67 20.08
N ARG A 746 -18.07 -0.36 19.20
CA ARG A 746 -18.86 -1.37 18.45
C ARG A 746 -18.05 -2.16 17.40
N THR A 747 -16.83 -1.74 17.05
CA THR A 747 -16.02 -2.37 16.01
C THR A 747 -14.69 -2.96 16.49
N GLY A 748 -14.35 -2.79 17.77
CA GLY A 748 -13.04 -3.18 18.34
C GLY A 748 -11.86 -2.35 17.83
N GLY A 749 -12.14 -1.24 17.15
CA GLY A 749 -11.12 -0.38 16.55
C GLY A 749 -10.45 0.57 17.54
N ILE A 750 -9.50 1.35 17.02
CA ILE A 750 -8.86 2.46 17.73
C ILE A 750 -8.71 3.69 16.81
N ALA A 751 -8.55 4.85 17.42
CA ALA A 751 -8.15 6.12 16.84
C ALA A 751 -6.83 6.57 17.46
N ILE A 752 -6.04 7.32 16.69
CA ILE A 752 -4.83 8.02 17.16
C ILE A 752 -4.95 9.46 16.69
N SER A 753 -5.05 10.41 17.63
CA SER A 753 -5.01 11.83 17.28
C SER A 753 -3.61 12.20 16.79
N HIS A 754 -3.56 12.98 15.71
CA HIS A 754 -2.32 13.30 15.01
C HIS A 754 -2.22 14.78 14.65
N THR A 755 -1.01 15.25 14.33
CA THR A 755 -0.72 16.67 14.04
C THR A 755 -1.24 17.63 15.12
N SER A 756 -1.29 17.19 16.38
CA SER A 756 -2.28 17.65 17.37
C SER A 756 -2.25 19.14 17.66
N ALA A 757 -1.07 19.77 17.63
CA ALA A 757 -0.90 21.22 17.84
C ALA A 757 -0.81 22.03 16.53
N THR A 758 -1.40 21.58 15.42
CA THR A 758 -1.46 22.35 14.16
C THR A 758 -2.74 23.18 14.02
N ALA A 759 -2.70 24.23 13.20
CA ALA A 759 -3.77 25.23 13.14
C ALA A 759 -5.01 24.81 12.35
N THR A 760 -4.88 23.91 11.38
CA THR A 760 -6.01 23.40 10.59
C THR A 760 -6.43 21.98 10.95
N MET A 761 -5.50 21.15 11.43
CA MET A 761 -5.68 19.70 11.59
C MET A 761 -5.65 19.23 13.05
N GLY A 762 -5.14 20.08 13.96
CA GLY A 762 -4.99 19.78 15.37
C GLY A 762 -6.29 19.78 16.17
N THR A 763 -6.19 19.53 17.47
CA THR A 763 -7.32 19.52 18.42
C THR A 763 -7.11 20.52 19.57
N ASP A 764 -8.16 20.84 20.32
CA ASP A 764 -8.07 21.49 21.63
C ASP A 764 -8.21 20.51 22.82
N TRP A 765 -8.19 19.20 22.53
CA TRP A 765 -8.38 18.12 23.50
C TRP A 765 -9.74 18.18 24.23
N ARG A 766 -10.81 18.54 23.52
CA ARG A 766 -12.20 18.52 24.06
C ARG A 766 -12.76 17.11 24.31
N ASP A 767 -12.37 16.16 23.47
CA ASP A 767 -12.87 14.79 23.44
C ASP A 767 -11.68 13.82 23.49
N ASN A 768 -11.71 12.87 24.43
CA ASN A 768 -10.89 11.66 24.44
C ASN A 768 -11.70 10.52 25.07
N ASP A 769 -11.44 9.30 24.63
CA ASP A 769 -11.91 8.07 25.26
C ASP A 769 -10.69 7.13 25.36
N PRO A 770 -10.17 6.83 26.56
CA PRO A 770 -8.89 6.11 26.69
C PRO A 770 -8.92 4.64 26.28
N VAL A 771 -10.09 4.08 25.92
CA VAL A 771 -10.23 2.69 25.44
C VAL A 771 -10.11 2.60 23.92
N VAL A 772 -10.57 3.64 23.20
CA VAL A 772 -10.55 3.70 21.74
C VAL A 772 -9.66 4.81 21.17
N GLU A 773 -9.22 5.77 21.96
CA GLU A 773 -8.15 6.74 21.64
C GLU A 773 -7.05 6.68 22.73
N PRO A 774 -6.27 5.58 22.76
CA PRO A 774 -5.31 5.29 23.83
C PRO A 774 -3.96 5.99 23.68
N VAL A 775 -3.60 6.45 22.47
CA VAL A 775 -2.28 6.99 22.15
C VAL A 775 -2.34 8.21 21.22
N VAL A 776 -1.24 8.96 21.16
CA VAL A 776 -1.06 10.16 20.32
C VAL A 776 0.22 10.05 19.47
N GLU A 777 0.15 10.56 18.24
CA GLU A 777 1.34 10.87 17.44
C GLU A 777 2.05 12.10 18.06
N ILE A 778 3.06 11.89 18.90
CA ILE A 778 3.79 13.00 19.52
C ILE A 778 4.68 13.73 18.51
N TYR A 779 5.17 13.01 17.51
CA TYR A 779 6.07 13.53 16.48
C TYR A 779 5.63 13.07 15.09
N GLN A 780 5.60 14.03 14.17
CA GLN A 780 5.37 13.78 12.77
C GLN A 780 6.53 14.26 11.89
N GLY A 781 7.08 13.37 11.06
CA GLY A 781 8.26 13.63 10.23
C GLY A 781 8.07 14.74 9.20
N ALA A 782 6.87 14.82 8.62
CA ALA A 782 6.45 15.88 7.70
C ALA A 782 6.22 17.24 8.38
N ARG A 783 6.09 17.30 9.71
CA ARG A 783 5.74 18.49 10.49
C ARG A 783 6.62 18.62 11.76
N ASN A 784 6.05 18.48 12.96
CA ASN A 784 6.70 18.85 14.22
C ASN A 784 6.54 17.77 15.32
N SER A 785 7.24 17.97 16.43
CA SER A 785 6.82 17.45 17.73
C SER A 785 5.68 18.30 18.30
N TYR A 786 4.84 17.68 19.12
CA TYR A 786 3.69 18.28 19.79
C TYR A 786 3.72 18.12 21.31
N GLU A 787 4.87 17.74 21.87
CA GLU A 787 5.10 17.50 23.31
C GLU A 787 4.69 18.71 24.18
N ALA A 788 5.51 19.78 24.15
CA ALA A 788 5.42 20.93 25.04
C ALA A 788 6.10 22.17 24.45
N LEU A 789 5.81 23.36 24.98
CA LEU A 789 6.58 24.56 24.62
C LEU A 789 8.04 24.43 25.08
N GLY A 790 8.97 24.86 24.23
CA GLY A 790 10.41 24.72 24.45
C GLY A 790 10.97 23.30 24.30
N ALA A 791 10.16 22.28 24.00
CA ALA A 791 10.63 20.92 23.77
C ALA A 791 11.26 20.74 22.37
N PRO A 792 12.16 19.75 22.17
CA PRO A 792 12.81 19.50 20.88
C PRO A 792 11.83 19.23 19.73
N ARG A 793 12.18 19.69 18.53
CA ARG A 793 11.39 19.59 17.28
C ARG A 793 9.97 20.17 17.36
N VAL A 794 9.59 20.87 18.45
CA VAL A 794 8.35 21.66 18.51
C VAL A 794 8.55 22.99 17.76
N HIS A 795 7.47 23.59 17.27
CA HIS A 795 7.52 24.90 16.61
C HIS A 795 8.07 25.99 17.57
N PRO A 796 9.16 26.70 17.23
CA PRO A 796 9.76 27.69 18.13
C PRO A 796 8.85 28.89 18.41
N GLU A 797 8.75 29.31 19.67
CA GLU A 797 7.86 30.41 20.08
C GLU A 797 8.27 31.79 19.54
N ASN A 798 9.53 31.95 19.14
CA ASN A 798 10.03 33.15 18.47
C ASN A 798 9.78 33.15 16.95
N GLU A 799 9.20 32.09 16.38
CA GLU A 799 8.77 32.03 14.98
C GLU A 799 7.24 32.22 14.85
N PRO A 800 6.76 33.03 13.90
CA PRO A 800 5.33 33.17 13.61
C PRO A 800 4.63 31.80 13.38
N PRO A 801 3.46 31.54 14.01
CA PRO A 801 2.76 30.26 13.92
C PRO A 801 2.40 29.78 12.52
N ASP A 802 2.29 30.69 11.53
CA ASP A 802 2.00 30.38 10.13
C ASP A 802 3.21 29.83 9.36
N LYS A 803 4.43 29.93 9.92
CA LYS A 803 5.63 29.26 9.38
C LYS A 803 5.70 27.77 9.69
N ALA A 804 4.91 27.29 10.67
CA ALA A 804 4.80 25.88 10.97
C ALA A 804 4.06 25.15 9.82
N PRO A 805 4.50 23.94 9.42
CA PRO A 805 3.72 23.07 8.54
C PRO A 805 2.33 22.77 9.11
N GLY A 806 1.28 23.25 8.44
CA GLY A 806 -0.11 23.17 8.93
C GLY A 806 -0.52 24.28 9.91
N GLY A 807 0.35 25.28 10.14
CA GLY A 807 0.23 26.26 11.20
C GLY A 807 0.45 25.65 12.60
N PHE A 808 0.50 26.47 13.64
CA PHE A 808 0.69 26.03 15.03
C PHE A 808 -0.40 26.59 15.96
N GLN A 809 -0.91 25.76 16.87
CA GLN A 809 -1.91 26.10 17.88
C GLN A 809 -1.52 25.50 19.23
N LYS A 810 -1.16 26.36 20.20
CA LYS A 810 -0.73 25.96 21.54
C LYS A 810 -1.72 25.08 22.30
N ALA A 811 -3.02 25.16 21.97
CA ALA A 811 -4.08 24.37 22.59
C ALA A 811 -3.91 22.84 22.39
N GLY A 812 -3.31 22.43 21.27
CA GLY A 812 -3.18 21.02 20.91
C GLY A 812 -1.88 20.33 21.35
N LEU A 813 -1.06 20.98 22.18
CA LEU A 813 0.13 20.35 22.78
C LEU A 813 -0.28 19.22 23.73
N LEU A 814 0.50 18.15 23.77
CA LEU A 814 0.23 16.94 24.57
C LEU A 814 0.17 17.23 26.07
N TRP A 815 1.01 18.14 26.57
CA TRP A 815 0.96 18.60 27.97
C TRP A 815 -0.42 19.15 28.38
N ASN A 816 -1.23 19.67 27.46
CA ASN A 816 -2.59 20.10 27.75
C ASN A 816 -3.58 18.94 27.89
N ALA A 817 -3.36 17.83 27.17
CA ALA A 817 -4.14 16.60 27.33
C ALA A 817 -3.83 15.93 28.67
N TYR A 818 -2.55 15.85 29.04
CA TYR A 818 -2.14 15.35 30.36
C TYR A 818 -2.62 16.26 31.50
N ALA A 819 -2.67 17.59 31.31
CA ALA A 819 -3.30 18.51 32.26
C ALA A 819 -4.83 18.31 32.42
N LYS A 820 -5.49 17.67 31.44
CA LYS A 820 -6.88 17.20 31.51
C LYS A 820 -7.01 15.78 32.09
N GLY A 821 -5.89 15.16 32.49
CA GLY A 821 -5.84 13.80 33.05
C GLY A 821 -5.87 12.67 32.03
N TYR A 822 -5.78 12.97 30.72
CA TYR A 822 -5.93 11.97 29.66
C TYR A 822 -4.82 10.91 29.70
N ARG A 823 -5.18 9.65 29.41
CA ARG A 823 -4.27 8.49 29.43
C ARG A 823 -3.75 8.21 28.03
N LEU A 824 -2.91 9.11 27.50
CA LEU A 824 -2.34 8.98 26.15
C LEU A 824 -0.92 8.39 26.21
N GLY A 825 -0.75 7.19 25.66
CA GLY A 825 0.56 6.65 25.29
C GLY A 825 1.11 7.32 24.02
N ILE A 826 2.33 6.98 23.63
CA ILE A 826 3.08 7.73 22.61
C ILE A 826 3.42 6.86 21.40
N THR A 827 3.22 7.44 20.21
CA THR A 827 3.65 6.93 18.89
C THR A 827 4.30 8.06 18.07
N ALA A 828 4.97 7.70 16.96
CA ALA A 828 5.51 8.66 15.99
C ALA A 828 5.36 8.12 14.57
N SER A 829 5.03 8.99 13.61
CA SER A 829 4.66 8.60 12.22
C SER A 829 5.18 9.59 11.18
N SER A 830 5.25 9.21 9.90
CA SER A 830 5.93 10.05 8.89
C SER A 830 5.04 11.14 8.28
N ASP A 831 3.93 10.73 7.67
CA ASP A 831 3.08 11.53 6.76
C ASP A 831 3.83 12.17 5.55
N HIS A 832 3.13 12.94 4.73
CA HIS A 832 3.51 13.56 3.46
C HIS A 832 4.99 13.73 3.17
N GLY A 833 5.49 12.98 2.19
CA GLY A 833 6.85 13.05 1.69
C GLY A 833 7.95 12.76 2.71
N SER A 834 7.61 12.43 3.96
CA SER A 834 8.57 12.06 4.99
C SER A 834 8.77 10.56 5.00
N THR A 835 10.01 10.15 5.20
CA THR A 835 10.45 8.76 5.14
C THR A 835 11.64 8.57 6.07
N HIS A 836 11.72 7.39 6.68
CA HIS A 836 12.86 6.88 7.44
C HIS A 836 13.23 7.62 8.75
N ILE A 837 12.39 8.53 9.25
CA ILE A 837 12.68 9.37 10.45
C ILE A 837 11.59 9.37 11.53
N SER A 838 10.64 8.44 11.44
CA SER A 838 9.49 8.35 12.33
C SER A 838 9.09 6.90 12.51
N TYR A 839 9.06 6.46 13.77
CA TYR A 839 8.85 5.07 14.12
C TYR A 839 7.90 4.97 15.31
N SER A 840 6.82 4.22 15.11
CA SER A 840 5.94 3.72 16.16
C SER A 840 6.44 2.33 16.56
N LEU A 841 6.93 2.20 17.79
CA LEU A 841 7.42 0.95 18.35
C LEU A 841 6.37 0.40 19.31
N VAL A 842 6.05 -0.88 19.19
CA VAL A 842 5.00 -1.56 19.97
C VAL A 842 5.57 -2.85 20.55
N TYR A 843 5.29 -3.13 21.83
CA TYR A 843 5.65 -4.40 22.47
C TYR A 843 4.50 -5.40 22.34
N VAL A 844 4.72 -6.48 21.60
CA VAL A 844 3.69 -7.50 21.30
C VAL A 844 4.21 -8.91 21.61
N PRO A 845 3.35 -9.88 21.98
CA PRO A 845 3.76 -11.28 22.09
C PRO A 845 4.04 -11.90 20.71
N ARG A 846 3.34 -11.43 19.66
CA ARG A 846 3.49 -11.88 18.27
C ARG A 846 3.21 -10.72 17.30
N ASN A 847 3.88 -10.71 16.15
CA ASN A 847 3.54 -9.78 15.08
C ASN A 847 2.26 -10.23 14.35
N ASP A 848 1.10 -9.71 14.77
CA ASP A 848 -0.18 -9.82 14.05
C ASP A 848 -1.12 -8.65 14.37
N ARG A 849 -2.15 -8.45 13.54
CA ARG A 849 -3.01 -7.26 13.59
C ARG A 849 -3.76 -7.08 14.92
N ARG A 850 -4.10 -8.18 15.61
CA ARG A 850 -4.83 -8.12 16.88
C ARG A 850 -3.90 -7.72 18.00
N GLU A 851 -2.76 -8.39 18.11
CA GLU A 851 -1.79 -8.14 19.18
C GLU A 851 -1.17 -6.73 19.07
N ILE A 852 -0.95 -6.22 17.86
CA ILE A 852 -0.53 -4.82 17.65
C ILE A 852 -1.57 -3.83 18.19
N ILE A 853 -2.85 -3.98 17.82
CA ILE A 853 -3.90 -3.04 18.25
C ILE A 853 -4.19 -3.15 19.74
N GLU A 854 -4.07 -4.34 20.33
CA GLU A 854 -4.24 -4.53 21.77
C GLU A 854 -3.06 -3.97 22.58
N ALA A 855 -1.82 -4.14 22.13
CA ALA A 855 -0.66 -3.48 22.76
C ALA A 855 -0.71 -1.94 22.63
N ILE A 856 -1.23 -1.40 21.53
CA ILE A 856 -1.52 0.04 21.38
C ILE A 856 -2.62 0.47 22.37
N ARG A 857 -3.68 -0.33 22.55
CA ARG A 857 -4.73 -0.08 23.56
C ARG A 857 -4.19 -0.08 25.00
N GLN A 858 -3.23 -0.96 25.28
CA GLN A 858 -2.52 -1.03 26.57
C GLN A 858 -1.43 0.04 26.72
N ARG A 859 -1.15 0.83 25.67
CA ARG A 859 -0.11 1.88 25.61
C ARG A 859 1.30 1.35 25.81
N HIS A 860 1.54 0.06 25.53
CA HIS A 860 2.87 -0.57 25.54
C HIS A 860 3.64 -0.18 24.27
N THR A 861 3.77 1.12 24.05
CA THR A 861 4.29 1.76 22.84
C THR A 861 5.33 2.82 23.16
N TYR A 862 6.14 3.20 22.19
CA TYR A 862 6.92 4.43 22.23
C TYR A 862 7.12 5.02 20.82
N GLY A 863 7.43 6.32 20.78
CA GLY A 863 7.78 7.02 19.55
C GLY A 863 9.29 7.25 19.46
N ALA A 864 9.88 7.03 18.29
CA ALA A 864 11.29 7.36 18.02
C ALA A 864 11.47 7.95 16.62
N THR A 865 12.58 8.67 16.40
CA THR A 865 12.94 9.23 15.08
C THR A 865 14.09 8.50 14.39
N ASP A 866 14.63 7.47 15.03
CA ASP A 866 15.61 6.51 14.50
C ASP A 866 15.40 5.15 15.21
N ASN A 867 16.22 4.15 14.90
CA ASN A 867 16.20 2.78 15.42
C ASN A 867 16.68 2.68 16.89
N ILE A 868 16.05 3.44 17.78
CA ILE A 868 16.35 3.55 19.21
C ILE A 868 15.58 2.45 19.96
N ILE A 869 16.27 1.63 20.75
CA ILE A 869 15.64 0.69 21.69
C ILE A 869 15.38 1.42 23.00
N LEU A 870 14.10 1.51 23.42
CA LEU A 870 13.69 2.23 24.63
C LEU A 870 12.83 1.34 25.53
N ARG A 871 13.25 1.17 26.78
CA ARG A 871 12.54 0.39 27.81
C ARG A 871 12.46 1.19 29.10
N VAL A 872 11.25 1.30 29.65
CA VAL A 872 10.96 2.01 30.90
C VAL A 872 10.09 1.13 31.79
N ARG A 873 10.47 1.01 33.07
CA ARG A 873 9.70 0.31 34.11
C ARG A 873 9.59 1.12 35.39
N ALA A 874 8.55 0.85 36.16
CA ALA A 874 8.38 1.29 37.53
C ALA A 874 8.15 0.04 38.41
N GLY A 875 9.18 -0.42 39.11
CA GLY A 875 9.19 -1.77 39.69
C GLY A 875 9.05 -2.86 38.61
N ASP A 876 8.03 -3.72 38.76
CA ASP A 876 7.62 -4.75 37.80
C ASP A 876 6.80 -4.19 36.62
N ARG A 877 6.19 -3.02 36.79
CA ARG A 877 5.24 -2.40 35.85
C ARG A 877 5.94 -1.73 34.67
N PHE A 878 5.29 -1.75 33.50
CA PHE A 878 5.89 -1.28 32.23
C PHE A 878 5.31 0.06 31.76
N MET A 879 6.00 0.76 30.85
CA MET A 879 5.46 1.97 30.22
C MET A 879 4.12 1.69 29.50
N GLY A 880 3.13 2.53 29.77
CA GLY A 880 1.72 2.34 29.40
C GLY A 880 0.80 2.01 30.58
N ASP A 881 1.34 1.37 31.63
CA ASP A 881 0.56 0.89 32.78
C ASP A 881 -0.02 2.01 33.67
N GLU A 882 -1.15 1.70 34.32
CA GLU A 882 -1.62 2.43 35.51
C GLU A 882 -1.65 1.50 36.73
N PHE A 883 -1.25 2.01 37.90
CA PHE A 883 -1.32 1.33 39.19
C PHE A 883 -1.31 2.31 40.39
N ALA A 884 -1.33 1.78 41.61
CA ALA A 884 -1.22 2.54 42.86
C ALA A 884 0.01 2.09 43.66
N ALA A 885 0.62 3.00 44.43
CA ALA A 885 1.80 2.74 45.25
C ALA A 885 1.84 3.70 46.45
N ASP A 886 2.23 3.19 47.62
CA ASP A 886 2.39 4.00 48.85
C ASP A 886 3.85 4.38 49.13
N GLU A 887 4.80 3.74 48.45
CA GLU A 887 6.24 3.98 48.56
C GLU A 887 6.74 4.89 47.41
N PRO A 888 7.78 5.74 47.64
CA PRO A 888 8.39 6.60 46.63
C PRO A 888 8.74 5.85 45.34
N PRO A 889 8.17 6.21 44.17
CA PRO A 889 8.26 5.37 42.98
C PRO A 889 9.67 5.36 42.37
N GLU A 890 10.27 4.17 42.31
CA GLU A 890 11.51 3.92 41.56
C GLU A 890 11.20 3.63 40.09
N LEU A 891 11.75 4.48 39.21
CA LEU A 891 11.72 4.32 37.77
C LEU A 891 13.07 3.84 37.24
N THR A 892 13.04 2.99 36.23
CA THR A 892 14.23 2.55 35.50
C THR A 892 14.09 2.77 34.01
N LEU A 893 15.22 3.06 33.37
CA LEU A 893 15.36 3.27 31.93
C LEU A 893 16.55 2.43 31.43
N ASP A 894 16.35 1.67 30.36
CA ASP A 894 17.42 1.06 29.55
C ASP A 894 17.22 1.51 28.09
N VAL A 895 18.17 2.30 27.58
CA VAL A 895 18.12 2.85 26.22
C VAL A 895 19.40 2.55 25.44
N ILE A 896 19.23 2.04 24.21
CA ILE A 896 20.30 1.80 23.25
C ILE A 896 20.01 2.68 22.04
N GLY A 897 20.83 3.71 21.86
CA GLY A 897 20.75 4.63 20.72
C GLY A 897 21.44 4.09 19.46
N THR A 898 21.10 4.67 18.32
CA THR A 898 21.81 4.46 17.04
C THR A 898 23.13 5.23 16.99
N ALA A 899 23.24 6.28 17.81
CA ALA A 899 24.45 7.03 18.13
C ALA A 899 24.52 7.29 19.65
N ARG A 900 25.43 8.18 20.08
CA ARG A 900 25.58 8.51 21.51
C ARG A 900 24.35 9.29 21.99
N VAL A 901 23.82 8.91 23.15
CA VAL A 901 22.82 9.69 23.87
C VAL A 901 23.47 10.97 24.39
N ARG A 902 22.96 12.13 23.94
CA ARG A 902 23.36 13.45 24.40
C ARG A 902 22.72 13.73 25.76
N SER A 903 21.40 13.64 25.84
CA SER A 903 20.64 13.97 27.04
C SER A 903 19.47 13.00 27.27
N ILE A 904 19.12 12.81 28.53
CA ILE A 904 17.93 12.10 28.99
C ILE A 904 17.20 13.03 29.96
N THR A 905 15.90 13.23 29.76
CA THR A 905 15.03 14.03 30.63
C THR A 905 13.86 13.17 31.11
N LEU A 906 13.63 13.13 32.42
CA LEU A 906 12.43 12.56 33.04
C LEU A 906 11.42 13.66 33.32
N VAL A 907 10.18 13.44 32.89
CA VAL A 907 9.06 14.35 33.05
C VAL A 907 8.05 13.75 34.02
N ARG A 908 7.62 14.52 35.03
CA ARG A 908 6.47 14.23 35.90
C ARG A 908 5.48 15.39 35.84
N ASN A 909 4.19 15.14 35.66
CA ASN A 909 3.12 16.15 35.82
C ASN A 909 3.43 17.52 35.14
N ASN A 910 3.83 17.50 33.86
CA ASN A 910 4.28 18.68 33.08
C ASN A 910 5.48 19.44 33.68
N ARG A 911 6.39 18.75 34.38
CA ARG A 911 7.63 19.29 34.96
C ARG A 911 8.81 18.39 34.63
N TYR A 912 9.94 18.98 34.28
CA TYR A 912 11.20 18.25 34.16
C TYR A 912 11.79 18.05 35.57
N ILE A 913 11.78 16.82 36.09
CA ILE A 913 12.23 16.52 37.47
C ILE A 913 13.65 15.97 37.54
N TYR A 914 14.18 15.44 36.43
CA TYR A 914 15.57 14.98 36.33
C TYR A 914 16.07 15.12 34.90
N THR A 915 17.34 15.50 34.72
CA THR A 915 18.03 15.50 33.42
C THR A 915 19.50 15.13 33.61
N THR A 916 20.06 14.39 32.65
CA THR A 916 21.47 13.98 32.65
C THR A 916 22.03 13.86 31.24
N GLU A 917 23.35 14.04 31.09
CA GLU A 917 24.07 14.01 29.80
C GLU A 917 25.10 12.85 29.78
N PRO A 918 24.69 11.62 29.42
CA PRO A 918 25.51 10.42 29.66
C PRO A 918 26.62 10.18 28.63
N GLY A 919 26.54 10.77 27.43
CA GLY A 919 27.55 10.68 26.37
C GLY A 919 27.81 9.28 25.78
N LYS A 920 27.01 8.27 26.13
CA LYS A 920 27.18 6.86 25.77
C LYS A 920 26.06 6.38 24.84
N GLN A 921 26.32 5.34 24.05
CA GLN A 921 25.31 4.75 23.14
C GLN A 921 24.30 3.86 23.89
N HIS A 922 24.77 3.05 24.85
CA HIS A 922 23.93 2.32 25.78
C HIS A 922 23.95 3.01 27.14
N VAL A 923 22.77 3.31 27.69
CA VAL A 923 22.61 3.97 28.99
C VAL A 923 21.57 3.22 29.81
N ARG A 924 21.87 3.03 31.10
CA ARG A 924 20.92 2.56 32.12
C ARG A 924 20.81 3.60 33.22
N ILE A 925 19.59 3.89 33.66
CA ILE A 925 19.30 4.81 34.76
C ILE A 925 18.30 4.16 35.72
N ARG A 926 18.48 4.45 37.00
CA ARG A 926 17.54 4.23 38.09
C ARG A 926 17.32 5.60 38.75
N PHE A 927 16.08 5.98 39.00
CA PHE A 927 15.70 7.23 39.63
C PHE A 927 14.51 6.99 40.55
N THR A 928 14.61 7.36 41.82
CA THR A 928 13.50 7.33 42.77
C THR A 928 12.97 8.75 42.93
N ASP A 929 11.68 8.94 42.66
CA ASP A 929 11.02 10.20 42.98
C ASP A 929 10.74 10.26 44.48
N MET A 930 11.52 11.05 45.21
CA MET A 930 11.39 11.22 46.66
C MET A 930 10.32 12.24 47.06
N GLU A 931 9.76 12.99 46.11
CA GLU A 931 8.74 14.03 46.34
C GLU A 931 7.53 13.88 45.39
N PRO A 932 6.92 12.67 45.27
CA PRO A 932 5.77 12.44 44.40
C PRO A 932 4.54 13.23 44.90
N GLU A 933 3.70 13.69 43.97
CA GLU A 933 2.50 14.46 44.33
C GLU A 933 1.38 13.50 44.77
N GLN A 934 0.55 13.91 45.73
CA GLN A 934 -0.55 13.07 46.22
C GLN A 934 -1.61 12.82 45.14
N GLY A 935 -2.06 11.58 44.98
CA GLY A 935 -2.93 11.16 43.88
C GLY A 935 -2.17 10.74 42.62
N VAL A 936 -2.73 10.98 41.43
CA VAL A 936 -2.17 10.44 40.17
C VAL A 936 -1.01 11.29 39.66
N ASN A 937 0.18 10.71 39.70
CA ASN A 937 1.35 11.14 38.94
C ASN A 937 1.40 10.41 37.59
N TYR A 938 2.03 11.02 36.60
CA TYR A 938 2.49 10.29 35.40
C TYR A 938 3.93 10.64 35.08
N TYR A 939 4.68 9.64 34.60
CA TYR A 939 6.12 9.73 34.39
C TYR A 939 6.51 9.24 32.99
N TYR A 940 7.24 10.03 32.22
CA TYR A 940 7.81 9.58 30.94
C TYR A 940 9.24 10.09 30.71
N PHE A 941 10.03 9.35 29.94
CA PHE A 941 11.38 9.73 29.55
C PHE A 941 11.41 10.25 28.11
N ARG A 942 12.10 11.37 27.90
CA ARG A 942 12.61 11.80 26.59
C ARG A 942 14.11 11.52 26.52
N VAL A 943 14.57 10.97 25.41
CA VAL A 943 15.98 10.70 25.12
C VAL A 943 16.37 11.42 23.83
N GLU A 944 17.48 12.14 23.84
CA GLU A 944 18.00 12.87 22.67
C GLU A 944 19.44 12.44 22.38
N GLN A 945 19.76 12.21 21.11
CA GLN A 945 21.09 11.79 20.66
C GLN A 945 21.98 12.95 20.20
N THR A 946 23.28 12.68 20.02
CA THR A 946 24.25 13.67 19.52
C THR A 946 24.01 14.12 18.08
N ASP A 947 23.39 13.28 17.25
CA ASP A 947 22.88 13.62 15.91
C ASP A 947 21.51 14.31 15.94
N GLY A 948 20.90 14.44 17.12
CA GLY A 948 19.61 15.10 17.32
C GLY A 948 18.39 14.25 17.02
N GLU A 949 18.55 12.94 16.84
CA GLU A 949 17.44 11.98 16.85
C GLU A 949 16.93 11.72 18.27
N ILE A 950 15.66 11.34 18.41
CA ILE A 950 14.88 11.47 19.65
C ILE A 950 13.99 10.24 19.87
N ALA A 951 13.80 9.85 21.12
CA ALA A 951 12.75 8.92 21.52
C ALA A 951 11.97 9.41 22.76
N TRP A 952 10.70 9.03 22.85
CA TRP A 952 9.78 9.36 23.95
C TRP A 952 9.04 8.10 24.40
N SER A 953 9.19 7.69 25.66
CA SER A 953 8.45 6.54 26.22
C SER A 953 6.98 6.89 26.40
N SER A 954 6.05 5.94 26.28
CA SER A 954 4.73 6.14 26.88
C SER A 954 4.88 6.42 28.39
N PRO A 955 3.95 7.19 29.01
CA PRO A 955 3.99 7.37 30.44
C PRO A 955 3.70 6.09 31.23
N VAL A 956 4.16 6.06 32.48
CA VAL A 956 3.62 5.20 33.54
C VAL A 956 2.74 6.08 34.43
N TRP A 957 1.52 5.63 34.78
CA TRP A 957 0.61 6.35 35.68
C TRP A 957 0.61 5.70 37.07
N ILE A 958 0.97 6.47 38.10
CA ILE A 958 1.14 5.99 39.48
C ILE A 958 0.26 6.83 40.41
N ARG A 959 -0.73 6.20 41.04
CA ARG A 959 -1.57 6.77 42.08
C ARG A 959 -0.86 6.63 43.43
N TYR A 960 -0.33 7.73 43.93
CA TYR A 960 0.47 7.76 45.15
C TYR A 960 -0.38 8.09 46.38
N GLY A 961 -0.25 7.28 47.44
CA GLY A 961 -0.82 7.50 48.77
C GLY A 961 -2.35 7.42 48.87
N GLN A 962 -2.97 6.35 48.35
CA GLN A 962 -4.43 6.14 48.34
C GLN A 962 -4.89 4.69 48.54
#